data_AF-A0AAN9MJL1-F1
#
_entry.id   AF-A0AAN9MJL1-F1
#
_cell.length_a   1.000
_cell.length_b   1.000
_cell.length_c   1.000
_cell.angle_alpha   90.00
_cell.angle_beta   90.00
_cell.angle_gamma   90.00
#
_symmetry.space_group_name_H-M   'P 1'
#
loop_
_entity.id
_entity.type
_entity.pdbx_description
1 polymer ?
#
loop_
_entity_poly.entity_id
_entity_poly.type
_entity_poly.pdbx_seq_one_letter_code
_entity_poly.pdbx_strand_id
1 'polypeptide(L)'
;MVPCSVTAPSSSLVAAIIPRHTSFSRPSSLPLRFSRASPVNSLSNGSSAEFNPQLFSPNDPPQPRTLFPGGYKRPELKVPTLVLQLDSDEVLAADNHAFALIDKAVSKWVGIVLLSSKEPSGGKLYEAACSLKSLLQDRAYLLVAERVDIAAAAACGGVLLSDQGLPTVVARSTMLDSKSELVVLPLVARIVHTVDAAVNASKSEGADFLIYGGGDLQRVGREVGSVCESVKIPIFVSSGKDSMSYADMSGLLASGASGFVTSLANFGLYGDEFLHKVFGSVYASNDGGNVSEIKLNVDNGFQSGTEIVAGFVKLEDREKQLIETERLVLNEAVEVIKKAAPLMEEVSLLNDAVSQIDEPFLLVIVGEFNSGKSTVINALLGERYLKEGVVPTTNEITFLRYNDLDIEQQRCERHPDGQYICYLPAPILKEMTIVDTPGTNVILQRQQRLTEEFVPRADLLLFVISADRPLTGSEIAFLRYSQQWKKKAVFVLNKADIYQNNQELEEAMSFIKDNIQRLLNTENVILYPVSARSALESKLIATSNVGRLNEELSTSDSHGANSFFELENFLNSFLDGSTIPGMDRMRLKLETPVSIADRLMSACETLVTQDYRYAKQDLAAVEDIVNSVNDFALNMETDSLSWRRQALSLIETTKSRVVELAETNLQLANFDIIASYAFKGEKNAMPTTSKIRNDIIGPSVSAVQKILVEYENWLYSKYTQQGRLYRESFEKRWPSLRHESSQMNFETNQLLKKVDQASTQVIDNFSSRAVSKSFDQEVREMIIGTFGQLGVAGLSASLLTSVLQTTLEDLLALGICSAGGYLAISSFPGRRQRVIDKVKRKADNLAYELEEAMKKDLTEAIESLDSFVKVLSKPYHDEAENRLNKLVKIQEELSNVEKKLRTLQIEIQNLHVS
;
A
#
# COMPACT_ATOMS: atom_id res chain seq x y z
N MET A 1 -63.11 25.15 16.75
CA MET A 1 -62.85 24.72 15.37
C MET A 1 -61.87 23.55 15.48
N VAL A 2 -62.30 22.32 15.76
CA VAL A 2 -63.25 21.44 15.03
C VAL A 2 -62.71 21.08 13.63
N PRO A 3 -62.56 19.77 13.29
CA PRO A 3 -61.82 19.28 12.12
C PRO A 3 -62.75 18.58 11.11
N CYS A 4 -62.21 17.77 10.19
CA CYS A 4 -62.74 16.50 9.63
C CYS A 4 -61.76 15.99 8.55
N SER A 5 -61.39 14.70 8.34
CA SER A 5 -61.96 13.36 8.58
C SER A 5 -63.02 12.87 7.57
N VAL A 6 -62.64 11.96 6.66
CA VAL A 6 -63.47 10.95 5.94
C VAL A 6 -62.51 9.80 5.56
N THR A 7 -62.33 8.72 6.32
CA THR A 7 -63.14 7.48 6.54
C THR A 7 -63.20 6.49 5.36
N ALA A 8 -62.89 5.22 5.66
CA ALA A 8 -63.11 4.03 4.82
C ALA A 8 -64.59 3.58 4.81
N PRO A 9 -64.99 2.46 4.15
CA PRO A 9 -64.84 1.10 4.73
C PRO A 9 -64.50 0.03 3.63
N SER A 10 -64.58 -1.31 3.76
CA SER A 10 -65.24 -2.25 4.71
C SER A 10 -64.72 -3.70 4.60
N SER A 11 -64.73 -4.47 5.73
CA SER A 11 -65.11 -5.91 5.88
C SER A 11 -64.47 -7.04 5.03
N SER A 12 -64.29 -8.31 5.47
CA SER A 12 -64.41 -9.02 6.77
C SER A 12 -64.12 -10.55 6.64
N LEU A 13 -63.91 -11.22 7.79
CA LEU A 13 -64.07 -12.68 8.15
C LEU A 13 -62.75 -13.50 8.30
N VAL A 14 -62.35 -13.99 9.49
CA VAL A 14 -62.85 -15.15 10.31
C VAL A 14 -62.40 -16.51 9.70
N ALA A 15 -61.84 -17.51 10.41
CA ALA A 15 -61.85 -17.90 11.84
C ALA A 15 -60.51 -18.52 12.35
N ALA A 16 -60.46 -18.89 13.64
CA ALA A 16 -59.35 -19.60 14.32
C ALA A 16 -59.68 -21.08 14.62
N ILE A 17 -58.70 -21.87 15.14
CA ILE A 17 -58.78 -22.78 16.33
C ILE A 17 -57.53 -23.71 16.47
N ILE A 18 -57.20 -24.10 17.72
CA ILE A 18 -56.00 -24.84 18.20
C ILE A 18 -56.42 -26.19 18.85
N PRO A 19 -55.69 -27.32 18.69
CA PRO A 19 -54.99 -28.02 19.83
C PRO A 19 -53.67 -28.75 19.39
N ARG A 20 -52.53 -28.88 20.10
CA ARG A 20 -52.08 -29.21 21.50
C ARG A 20 -51.40 -30.60 21.62
N HIS A 21 -50.11 -30.62 22.02
CA HIS A 21 -49.30 -31.70 22.69
C HIS A 21 -49.11 -33.06 21.95
N THR A 22 -48.06 -33.88 22.14
CA THR A 22 -47.17 -34.12 23.31
C THR A 22 -45.63 -33.97 23.07
N SER A 23 -44.80 -35.01 23.29
CA SER A 23 -43.49 -34.84 23.98
C SER A 23 -42.44 -35.98 23.88
N PHE A 24 -41.21 -35.71 24.40
CA PHE A 24 -40.01 -36.58 24.57
C PHE A 24 -39.28 -37.04 23.28
N SER A 25 -37.95 -37.32 23.22
CA SER A 25 -36.82 -37.33 24.19
C SER A 25 -35.44 -37.18 23.49
N ARG A 26 -34.38 -36.89 24.26
CA ARG A 26 -32.93 -37.05 23.89
C ARG A 26 -32.46 -38.51 24.17
N PRO A 27 -31.39 -39.08 23.57
CA PRO A 27 -30.00 -38.70 23.91
C PRO A 27 -28.91 -38.90 22.81
N SER A 28 -27.65 -38.82 23.24
CA SER A 28 -26.36 -38.70 22.53
C SER A 28 -25.65 -40.00 22.08
N SER A 29 -24.76 -39.92 21.07
CA SER A 29 -23.34 -40.40 21.14
C SER A 29 -22.52 -40.16 19.84
N LEU A 30 -21.19 -40.09 20.00
CA LEU A 30 -20.11 -40.04 18.98
C LEU A 30 -19.53 -41.47 18.76
N PRO A 31 -18.40 -41.67 18.04
CA PRO A 31 -18.05 -41.36 16.64
C PRO A 31 -17.51 -42.63 15.90
N LEU A 32 -17.01 -42.56 14.65
CA LEU A 32 -16.03 -43.55 14.13
C LEU A 32 -15.22 -43.06 12.90
N ARG A 33 -13.97 -43.51 12.77
CA ARG A 33 -13.01 -43.27 11.66
C ARG A 33 -13.03 -44.42 10.64
N PHE A 34 -12.55 -44.20 9.41
CA PHE A 34 -11.75 -45.20 8.65
C PHE A 34 -10.80 -44.53 7.62
N SER A 35 -9.94 -45.32 6.96
CA SER A 35 -8.59 -44.88 6.55
C SER A 35 -8.06 -45.44 5.21
N ARG A 36 -7.06 -44.73 4.64
CA ARG A 36 -5.95 -45.16 3.73
C ARG A 36 -6.24 -45.95 2.44
N ALA A 37 -5.63 -45.48 1.34
CA ALA A 37 -4.88 -46.33 0.40
C ALA A 37 -3.84 -45.51 -0.41
N SER A 38 -2.72 -46.15 -0.78
CA SER A 38 -1.70 -45.67 -1.73
C SER A 38 -1.15 -46.87 -2.52
N PRO A 39 -0.63 -46.69 -3.74
CA PRO A 39 0.46 -47.53 -4.24
C PRO A 39 1.64 -46.73 -4.83
N VAL A 40 2.69 -47.43 -5.27
CA VAL A 40 4.11 -47.01 -5.31
C VAL A 40 4.83 -47.58 -6.57
N ASN A 41 6.05 -47.07 -6.88
CA ASN A 41 7.08 -47.52 -7.88
C ASN A 41 6.96 -46.98 -9.33
N SER A 42 8.05 -46.68 -10.08
CA SER A 42 9.52 -46.66 -9.78
C SER A 42 10.37 -46.02 -10.91
N LEU A 43 11.51 -45.37 -10.55
CA LEU A 43 12.89 -45.36 -11.15
C LEU A 43 13.08 -45.39 -12.71
N SER A 44 14.03 -44.69 -13.36
CA SER A 44 15.34 -44.10 -12.93
C SER A 44 15.98 -43.09 -13.92
N ASN A 45 17.01 -42.36 -13.42
CA ASN A 45 18.18 -41.75 -14.11
C ASN A 45 18.06 -40.52 -15.04
N GLY A 46 18.85 -39.48 -14.73
CA GLY A 46 19.22 -38.38 -15.64
C GLY A 46 19.71 -37.11 -14.91
N SER A 47 21.01 -36.98 -14.68
CA SER A 47 21.59 -35.88 -13.89
C SER A 47 21.76 -34.56 -14.66
N SER A 48 21.19 -33.46 -14.14
CA SER A 48 21.78 -32.12 -14.23
C SER A 48 21.26 -31.25 -13.08
N ALA A 49 22.02 -30.22 -12.68
CA ALA A 49 21.81 -29.53 -11.41
C ALA A 49 20.66 -28.50 -11.48
N GLU A 50 19.60 -28.74 -10.71
CA GLU A 50 18.61 -27.72 -10.36
C GLU A 50 18.67 -27.40 -8.87
N PHE A 51 18.69 -26.10 -8.56
CA PHE A 51 18.44 -25.58 -7.22
C PHE A 51 17.07 -26.05 -6.77
N ASN A 52 16.99 -26.69 -5.60
CA ASN A 52 15.75 -27.25 -5.07
C ASN A 52 15.02 -26.18 -4.21
N PRO A 53 13.92 -25.56 -4.68
CA PRO A 53 13.17 -24.63 -3.86
C PRO A 53 12.20 -25.45 -2.99
N GLN A 54 12.61 -25.75 -1.75
CA GLN A 54 11.68 -26.39 -0.82
C GLN A 54 10.46 -25.47 -0.59
N LEU A 55 9.27 -26.07 -0.72
CA LEU A 55 8.00 -25.37 -0.62
C LEU A 55 7.82 -24.80 0.78
N PHE A 56 7.60 -23.49 0.87
CA PHE A 56 6.98 -22.88 2.04
C PHE A 56 5.49 -23.22 2.07
N SER A 57 4.95 -23.43 3.27
CA SER A 57 3.53 -23.67 3.50
C SER A 57 2.70 -22.41 3.14
N PRO A 58 1.49 -22.52 2.56
CA PRO A 58 0.72 -21.34 2.11
C PRO A 58 0.13 -20.42 3.20
N ASN A 59 0.50 -20.60 4.47
CA ASN A 59 -0.17 -19.98 5.63
C ASN A 59 0.76 -19.23 6.61
N ASP A 60 2.06 -19.10 6.34
CA ASP A 60 2.94 -18.22 7.11
C ASP A 60 2.96 -16.82 6.47
N PRO A 61 2.77 -15.73 7.25
CA PRO A 61 2.83 -14.38 6.70
C PRO A 61 4.25 -14.02 6.27
N PRO A 62 4.45 -13.29 5.17
CA PRO A 62 5.78 -12.88 4.73
C PRO A 62 6.41 -11.94 5.78
N GLN A 63 7.59 -12.33 6.29
CA GLN A 63 8.37 -11.43 7.14
C GLN A 63 8.75 -10.16 6.35
N PRO A 64 8.51 -8.96 6.89
CA PRO A 64 8.85 -7.72 6.20
C PRO A 64 10.37 -7.55 6.14
N ARG A 65 10.92 -7.56 4.92
CA ARG A 65 12.27 -7.06 4.66
C ARG A 65 12.25 -5.54 4.69
N THR A 66 12.55 -4.94 5.85
CA THR A 66 12.90 -3.53 5.95
C THR A 66 14.41 -3.34 5.79
N LEU A 67 14.85 -2.10 5.50
CA LEU A 67 16.23 -1.78 5.13
C LEU A 67 17.25 -1.80 6.29
N PHE A 68 16.85 -2.16 7.50
CA PHE A 68 17.72 -2.31 8.67
C PHE A 68 17.33 -3.58 9.47
N PRO A 69 18.22 -4.58 9.61
CA PRO A 69 17.88 -5.84 10.28
C PRO A 69 18.03 -5.73 11.80
N GLY A 70 17.06 -6.29 12.53
CA GLY A 70 17.09 -6.43 13.99
C GLY A 70 16.21 -5.42 14.71
N GLY A 71 15.11 -5.89 15.30
CA GLY A 71 14.19 -5.10 16.12
C GLY A 71 14.73 -4.76 17.51
N TYR A 72 15.98 -4.29 17.59
CA TYR A 72 16.68 -3.97 18.83
C TYR A 72 16.93 -2.45 18.91
N LYS A 73 16.50 -1.82 20.00
CA LYS A 73 16.83 -0.43 20.35
C LYS A 73 18.34 -0.31 20.59
N ARG A 74 18.95 0.81 20.19
CA ARG A 74 20.35 1.11 20.59
C ARG A 74 20.42 1.52 22.07
N PRO A 75 21.49 1.17 22.79
CA PRO A 75 21.72 1.63 24.15
C PRO A 75 22.00 3.14 24.20
N GLU A 76 21.52 3.82 25.24
CA GLU A 76 21.62 5.27 25.44
C GLU A 76 22.62 5.57 26.57
N LEU A 77 23.68 6.33 26.28
CA LEU A 77 24.72 6.69 27.25
C LEU A 77 24.58 8.15 27.68
N LYS A 78 24.28 8.38 28.96
CA LYS A 78 24.28 9.72 29.55
C LYS A 78 25.71 10.24 29.68
N VAL A 79 25.99 11.41 29.11
CA VAL A 79 27.30 12.06 29.13
C VAL A 79 27.14 13.54 29.53
N PRO A 80 28.12 14.15 30.23
CA PRO A 80 29.37 13.54 30.69
C PRO A 80 29.17 12.59 31.89
N THR A 81 29.93 11.49 31.93
CA THR A 81 29.85 10.49 33.02
C THR A 81 31.21 9.88 33.36
N LEU A 82 31.34 9.27 34.54
CA LEU A 82 32.49 8.46 34.91
C LEU A 82 32.37 7.03 34.38
N VAL A 83 33.51 6.47 33.98
CA VAL A 83 33.69 5.02 33.82
C VAL A 83 34.47 4.51 35.03
N LEU A 84 33.84 3.68 35.86
CA LEU A 84 34.50 3.07 37.01
C LEU A 84 35.17 1.76 36.59
N GLN A 85 36.50 1.70 36.63
CA GLN A 85 37.26 0.48 36.36
C GLN A 85 37.52 -0.29 37.67
N LEU A 86 37.21 -1.59 37.65
CA LEU A 86 37.38 -2.53 38.75
C LEU A 86 38.18 -3.76 38.30
N ASP A 87 38.95 -4.35 39.21
CA ASP A 87 39.57 -5.66 39.02
C ASP A 87 38.72 -6.77 39.68
N SER A 88 38.66 -7.95 39.06
CA SER A 88 37.97 -9.11 39.63
C SER A 88 38.47 -9.52 41.02
N ASP A 89 39.76 -9.39 41.32
CA ASP A 89 40.29 -9.72 42.65
C ASP A 89 39.89 -8.65 43.69
N GLU A 90 39.80 -7.37 43.28
CA GLU A 90 39.32 -6.28 44.13
C GLU A 90 37.83 -6.42 44.46
N VAL A 91 37.03 -6.89 43.49
CA VAL A 91 35.58 -7.13 43.67
C VAL A 91 35.29 -8.36 44.54
N LEU A 92 36.08 -9.43 44.42
CA LEU A 92 35.91 -10.65 45.23
C LEU A 92 36.49 -10.52 46.65
N ALA A 93 37.49 -9.64 46.83
CA ALA A 93 38.02 -9.30 48.15
C ALA A 93 37.31 -8.09 48.79
N ALA A 94 36.31 -7.50 48.12
CA ALA A 94 35.58 -6.33 48.59
C ALA A 94 34.83 -6.61 49.90
N ASP A 95 35.01 -5.73 50.89
CA ASP A 95 34.19 -5.71 52.09
C ASP A 95 32.90 -4.89 51.87
N ASN A 96 32.03 -4.87 52.89
CA ASN A 96 30.80 -4.06 52.84
C ASN A 96 31.07 -2.56 52.61
N HIS A 97 32.27 -2.06 52.91
CA HIS A 97 32.63 -0.66 52.70
C HIS A 97 32.96 -0.38 51.23
N ALA A 98 33.73 -1.25 50.58
CA ALA A 98 34.00 -1.17 49.15
C ALA A 98 32.72 -1.27 48.31
N PHE A 99 31.79 -2.18 48.65
CA PHE A 99 30.49 -2.24 47.98
C PHE A 99 29.62 -0.99 48.20
N ALA A 100 29.64 -0.39 49.40
CA ALA A 100 28.95 0.87 49.66
C ALA A 100 29.54 2.06 48.87
N LEU A 101 30.85 2.05 48.62
CA LEU A 101 31.51 3.06 47.75
C LEU A 101 31.11 2.88 46.28
N ILE A 102 31.03 1.65 45.78
CA ILE A 102 30.55 1.37 44.41
C ILE A 102 29.08 1.79 44.26
N ASP A 103 28.22 1.45 45.22
CA ASP A 103 26.82 1.85 45.23
C ASP A 103 26.65 3.38 45.23
N LYS A 104 27.42 4.08 46.08
CA LYS A 104 27.45 5.54 46.11
C LYS A 104 27.90 6.12 44.75
N ALA A 105 28.94 5.56 44.13
CA ALA A 105 29.47 6.04 42.86
C ALA A 105 28.43 5.95 41.72
N VAL A 106 27.74 4.82 41.65
CA VAL A 106 26.70 4.51 40.65
C VAL A 106 25.41 5.30 40.89
N SER A 107 25.11 5.69 42.12
CA SER A 107 23.92 6.49 42.44
C SER A 107 23.88 7.88 41.78
N LYS A 108 25.03 8.43 41.34
CA LYS A 108 25.12 9.82 40.83
C LYS A 108 26.09 10.05 39.68
N TRP A 109 27.26 9.41 39.67
CA TRP A 109 28.39 9.86 38.82
C TRP A 109 28.85 8.81 37.80
N VAL A 110 28.68 7.53 38.10
CA VAL A 110 29.16 6.40 37.28
C VAL A 110 28.01 5.80 36.47
N GLY A 111 27.97 6.05 35.17
CA GLY A 111 27.04 5.42 34.23
C GLY A 111 27.56 4.13 33.59
N ILE A 112 28.87 3.86 33.71
CA ILE A 112 29.53 2.67 33.13
C ILE A 112 30.48 2.05 34.16
N VAL A 113 30.35 0.75 34.40
CA VAL A 113 31.26 -0.04 35.24
C VAL A 113 32.02 -1.03 34.35
N LEU A 114 33.34 -0.94 34.35
CA LEU A 114 34.23 -1.80 33.59
C LEU A 114 34.90 -2.82 34.51
N LEU A 115 34.57 -4.10 34.33
CA LEU A 115 35.24 -5.20 35.00
C LEU A 115 36.40 -5.73 34.15
N SER A 116 37.59 -5.74 34.74
CA SER A 116 38.82 -6.28 34.18
C SER A 116 39.43 -7.34 35.12
N SER A 117 40.41 -8.12 34.64
CA SER A 117 41.15 -9.07 35.47
C SER A 117 42.61 -9.10 35.04
N LYS A 118 43.53 -9.07 36.00
CA LYS A 118 44.97 -9.30 35.77
C LYS A 118 45.32 -10.78 35.63
N GLU A 119 44.46 -11.69 36.11
CA GLU A 119 44.64 -13.14 36.01
C GLU A 119 43.78 -13.77 34.89
N PRO A 120 44.25 -14.83 34.21
CA PRO A 120 43.49 -15.53 33.16
C PRO A 120 42.29 -16.36 33.67
N SER A 121 41.98 -16.32 34.97
CA SER A 121 40.93 -17.13 35.60
C SER A 121 39.54 -16.61 35.27
N GLY A 122 38.91 -17.17 34.23
CA GLY A 122 37.56 -16.79 33.82
C GLY A 122 36.48 -17.05 34.87
N GLY A 123 36.71 -17.99 35.80
CA GLY A 123 35.78 -18.28 36.91
C GLY A 123 35.63 -17.10 37.87
N LYS A 124 36.75 -16.50 38.32
CA LYS A 124 36.74 -15.30 39.17
C LYS A 124 36.02 -14.14 38.48
N LEU A 125 36.32 -13.91 37.20
CA LEU A 125 35.73 -12.81 36.43
C LEU A 125 34.21 -12.98 36.29
N TYR A 126 33.73 -14.21 36.03
CA TYR A 126 32.29 -14.52 36.01
C TYR A 126 31.62 -14.29 37.38
N GLU A 127 32.24 -14.72 38.48
CA GLU A 127 31.71 -14.55 39.84
C GLU A 127 31.64 -13.06 40.26
N ALA A 128 32.68 -12.29 39.93
CA ALA A 128 32.70 -10.84 40.11
C ALA A 128 31.64 -10.13 39.25
N ALA A 129 31.44 -10.56 38.01
CA ALA A 129 30.42 -9.98 37.11
C ALA A 129 28.99 -10.24 37.63
N CYS A 130 28.70 -11.45 38.11
CA CYS A 130 27.41 -11.78 38.72
C CYS A 130 27.14 -10.96 40.00
N SER A 131 28.16 -10.80 40.86
CA SER A 131 28.07 -9.99 42.08
C SER A 131 27.79 -8.52 41.77
N LEU A 132 28.52 -7.92 40.83
CA LEU A 132 28.29 -6.53 40.40
C LEU A 132 26.92 -6.36 39.74
N LYS A 133 26.48 -7.29 38.89
CA LYS A 133 25.17 -7.18 38.22
C LYS A 133 24.01 -7.10 39.21
N SER A 134 24.06 -7.87 40.30
CA SER A 134 23.07 -7.84 41.39
C SER A 134 23.05 -6.49 42.12
N LEU A 135 24.21 -5.86 42.28
CA LEU A 135 24.36 -4.54 42.91
C LEU A 135 23.87 -3.40 42.00
N LEU A 136 24.17 -3.46 40.70
CA LEU A 136 23.96 -2.33 39.79
C LEU A 136 22.48 -2.10 39.44
N GLN A 137 21.69 -3.18 39.27
CA GLN A 137 20.23 -3.10 39.02
C GLN A 137 19.86 -2.06 37.94
N ASP A 138 20.52 -2.16 36.78
CA ASP A 138 20.35 -1.31 35.60
C ASP A 138 20.63 0.22 35.79
N ARG A 139 21.16 0.63 36.95
CA ARG A 139 21.61 2.02 37.20
C ARG A 139 22.86 2.42 36.42
N ALA A 140 23.69 1.45 36.04
CA ALA A 140 24.88 1.64 35.21
C ALA A 140 25.14 0.42 34.33
N TYR A 141 25.74 0.63 33.16
CA TYR A 141 26.09 -0.44 32.25
C TYR A 141 27.33 -1.20 32.73
N LEU A 142 27.18 -2.49 33.04
CA LEU A 142 28.30 -3.40 33.32
C LEU A 142 28.90 -3.92 32.01
N LEU A 143 30.18 -3.63 31.78
CA LEU A 143 30.98 -4.15 30.68
C LEU A 143 32.12 -5.01 31.21
N VAL A 144 32.46 -6.07 30.48
CA VAL A 144 33.64 -6.91 30.72
C VAL A 144 34.73 -6.58 29.69
N ALA A 145 35.99 -6.51 30.11
CA ALA A 145 37.12 -6.35 29.20
C ALA A 145 37.52 -7.69 28.52
N GLU A 146 37.70 -7.68 27.20
CA GLU A 146 38.16 -8.77 26.31
C GLU A 146 37.31 -10.06 26.25
N ARG A 147 36.63 -10.43 27.35
CA ARG A 147 35.95 -11.71 27.53
C ARG A 147 34.47 -11.63 27.16
N VAL A 148 34.21 -11.59 25.84
CA VAL A 148 32.85 -11.64 25.25
C VAL A 148 32.06 -12.86 25.75
N ASP A 149 32.74 -14.00 25.92
CA ASP A 149 32.18 -15.25 26.43
C ASP A 149 31.64 -15.11 27.87
N ILE A 150 32.39 -14.44 28.74
CA ILE A 150 31.98 -14.16 30.12
C ILE A 150 30.91 -13.07 30.16
N ALA A 151 31.03 -12.03 29.32
CA ALA A 151 30.03 -10.97 29.19
C ALA A 151 28.65 -11.53 28.81
N ALA A 152 28.62 -12.47 27.87
CA ALA A 152 27.43 -13.22 27.47
C ALA A 152 26.91 -14.11 28.62
N ALA A 153 27.77 -14.93 29.22
CA ALA A 153 27.39 -15.88 30.27
C ALA A 153 26.84 -15.21 31.55
N ALA A 154 27.47 -14.13 32.03
CA ALA A 154 26.95 -13.31 33.15
C ALA A 154 25.81 -12.37 32.73
N ALA A 155 25.47 -12.38 31.43
CA ALA A 155 24.47 -11.54 30.80
C ALA A 155 24.65 -10.03 31.08
N CYS A 156 25.90 -9.56 30.99
CA CYS A 156 26.32 -8.16 31.15
C CYS A 156 25.71 -7.23 30.08
N GLY A 157 25.79 -5.91 30.29
CA GLY A 157 25.27 -4.90 29.37
C GLY A 157 26.10 -4.73 28.10
N GLY A 158 27.38 -5.11 28.13
CA GLY A 158 28.26 -5.02 26.98
C GLY A 158 29.65 -5.61 27.20
N VAL A 159 30.56 -5.29 26.27
CA VAL A 159 31.97 -5.70 26.29
C VAL A 159 32.86 -4.55 25.82
N LEU A 160 34.06 -4.45 26.39
CA LEU A 160 35.12 -3.52 25.98
C LEU A 160 36.28 -4.33 25.37
N LEU A 161 36.77 -3.90 24.21
CA LEU A 161 37.78 -4.63 23.43
C LEU A 161 38.96 -3.70 23.08
N SER A 162 40.19 -4.17 23.20
CA SER A 162 41.40 -3.49 22.69
C SER A 162 41.43 -3.46 21.17
N ASP A 163 42.29 -2.65 20.56
CA ASP A 163 42.48 -2.60 19.09
C ASP A 163 42.84 -3.96 18.46
N GLN A 164 43.52 -4.84 19.21
CA GLN A 164 43.86 -6.21 18.79
C GLN A 164 42.81 -7.27 19.16
N GLY A 165 41.78 -6.91 19.92
CA GLY A 165 40.69 -7.79 20.34
C GLY A 165 39.69 -8.12 19.22
N LEU A 166 38.74 -9.02 19.50
CA LEU A 166 37.69 -9.46 18.57
C LEU A 166 37.03 -8.27 17.81
N PRO A 167 36.70 -8.41 16.51
CA PRO A 167 35.93 -7.38 15.81
C PRO A 167 34.58 -7.14 16.49
N THR A 168 34.21 -5.88 16.61
CA THR A 168 32.96 -5.41 17.25
C THR A 168 31.71 -6.16 16.78
N VAL A 169 31.59 -6.43 15.48
CA VAL A 169 30.48 -7.16 14.85
C VAL A 169 30.41 -8.60 15.35
N VAL A 170 31.56 -9.27 15.48
CA VAL A 170 31.65 -10.65 15.99
C VAL A 170 31.25 -10.67 17.46
N ALA A 171 31.78 -9.73 18.25
CA ALA A 171 31.42 -9.60 19.66
C ALA A 171 29.91 -9.34 19.87
N ARG A 172 29.32 -8.44 19.09
CA ARG A 172 27.88 -8.12 19.15
C ARG A 172 27.01 -9.34 18.78
N SER A 173 27.39 -10.10 17.74
CA SER A 173 26.70 -11.34 17.35
C SER A 173 26.75 -12.39 18.47
N THR A 174 27.94 -12.66 19.03
CA THR A 174 28.12 -13.63 20.11
C THR A 174 27.31 -13.29 21.37
N MET A 175 27.14 -12.01 21.69
CA MET A 175 26.29 -11.59 22.82
C MET A 175 24.79 -11.67 22.49
N LEU A 176 24.36 -11.47 21.24
CA LEU A 176 22.96 -11.56 20.83
C LEU A 176 22.46 -13.01 20.81
N ASP A 177 23.27 -13.96 20.33
CA ASP A 177 22.92 -15.39 20.29
C ASP A 177 22.62 -15.98 21.68
N SER A 178 23.10 -15.33 22.76
CA SER A 178 22.83 -15.69 24.15
C SER A 178 21.58 -15.02 24.78
N LYS A 179 20.93 -14.07 24.11
CA LYS A 179 19.93 -13.15 24.70
C LYS A 179 18.71 -12.95 23.80
N SER A 180 17.81 -13.92 23.77
CA SER A 180 16.57 -13.87 22.97
C SER A 180 15.45 -12.98 23.52
N GLU A 181 15.58 -12.46 24.75
CA GLU A 181 14.50 -11.73 25.46
C GLU A 181 14.71 -10.22 25.59
N LEU A 182 15.89 -9.69 25.23
CA LEU A 182 16.23 -8.27 25.40
C LEU A 182 16.01 -7.46 24.13
N VAL A 183 15.23 -6.38 24.22
CA VAL A 183 14.92 -5.45 23.12
C VAL A 183 16.04 -4.42 22.88
N VAL A 184 17.19 -4.51 23.57
CA VAL A 184 18.30 -3.53 23.48
C VAL A 184 19.59 -4.21 23.00
N LEU A 185 20.29 -3.60 22.04
CA LEU A 185 21.58 -4.10 21.55
C LEU A 185 22.65 -4.09 22.66
N PRO A 186 23.50 -5.14 22.76
CA PRO A 186 24.67 -5.13 23.63
C PRO A 186 25.61 -3.97 23.28
N LEU A 187 26.11 -3.26 24.31
CA LEU A 187 27.15 -2.24 24.14
C LEU A 187 28.47 -2.90 23.73
N VAL A 188 29.11 -2.37 22.68
CA VAL A 188 30.45 -2.79 22.26
C VAL A 188 31.35 -1.58 22.14
N ALA A 189 32.35 -1.49 23.02
CA ALA A 189 33.28 -0.37 23.09
C ALA A 189 34.69 -0.78 22.67
N ARG A 190 35.50 0.18 22.21
CA ARG A 190 36.91 -0.02 21.87
C ARG A 190 37.85 0.81 22.73
N ILE A 191 38.93 0.21 23.22
CA ILE A 191 40.11 0.93 23.73
C ILE A 191 41.01 1.28 22.55
N VAL A 192 41.42 2.53 22.45
CA VAL A 192 42.22 3.05 21.33
C VAL A 192 43.36 3.96 21.81
N HIS A 193 44.46 3.95 21.05
CA HIS A 193 45.71 4.62 21.40
C HIS A 193 46.18 5.64 20.33
N THR A 194 45.46 5.77 19.22
CA THR A 194 45.77 6.67 18.10
C THR A 194 44.49 7.26 17.48
N VAL A 195 44.61 8.40 16.81
CA VAL A 195 43.49 9.04 16.10
C VAL A 195 42.92 8.13 15.01
N ASP A 196 43.78 7.48 14.23
CA ASP A 196 43.35 6.56 13.16
C ASP A 196 42.59 5.35 13.71
N ALA A 197 43.03 4.77 14.84
CA ALA A 197 42.32 3.69 15.50
C ALA A 197 40.95 4.14 16.03
N ALA A 198 40.85 5.36 16.57
CA ALA A 198 39.57 5.93 17.02
C ALA A 198 38.59 6.15 15.85
N VAL A 199 39.08 6.68 14.72
CA VAL A 199 38.28 6.88 13.51
C VAL A 199 37.84 5.53 12.91
N ASN A 200 38.72 4.53 12.87
CA ASN A 200 38.39 3.19 12.38
C ASN A 200 37.36 2.48 13.28
N ALA A 201 37.57 2.51 14.60
CA ALA A 201 36.65 1.94 15.58
C ALA A 201 35.25 2.56 15.51
N SER A 202 35.16 3.88 15.26
CA SER A 202 33.89 4.59 15.12
C SER A 202 33.21 4.36 13.76
N LYS A 203 33.93 4.50 12.64
CA LYS A 203 33.34 4.52 11.28
C LYS A 203 33.27 3.14 10.62
N SER A 204 34.28 2.30 10.81
CA SER A 204 34.41 1.00 10.13
C SER A 204 33.90 -0.14 10.98
N GLU A 205 34.21 -0.13 12.28
CA GLU A 205 33.84 -1.20 13.21
C GLU A 205 32.49 -0.95 13.90
N GLY A 206 32.06 0.30 14.05
CA GLY A 206 30.78 0.62 14.69
C GLY A 206 30.75 0.30 16.19
N ALA A 207 31.81 0.70 16.90
CA ALA A 207 31.80 0.79 18.36
C ALA A 207 30.76 1.82 18.83
N ASP A 208 30.14 1.57 19.98
CA ASP A 208 29.13 2.47 20.56
C ASP A 208 29.76 3.63 21.35
N PHE A 209 30.95 3.41 21.92
CA PHE A 209 31.82 4.44 22.49
C PHE A 209 33.29 4.00 22.50
N LEU A 210 34.19 4.94 22.74
CA LEU A 210 35.64 4.70 22.82
C LEU A 210 36.20 5.03 24.20
N ILE A 211 37.24 4.29 24.59
CA ILE A 211 38.16 4.68 25.67
C ILE A 211 39.50 5.04 25.04
N TYR A 212 39.85 6.32 25.03
CA TYR A 212 41.14 6.81 24.53
C TYR A 212 42.15 6.88 25.68
N GLY A 213 43.29 6.22 25.54
CA GLY A 213 44.31 6.19 26.61
C GLY A 213 45.69 5.74 26.12
N GLY A 214 46.60 5.43 27.05
CA GLY A 214 47.90 4.80 26.76
C GLY A 214 49.11 5.74 26.59
N GLY A 215 49.03 7.00 27.05
CA GLY A 215 50.15 7.95 26.99
C GLY A 215 50.19 8.94 28.15
N ASP A 216 51.25 9.75 28.22
CA ASP A 216 51.35 10.84 29.20
C ASP A 216 50.24 11.89 28.99
N LEU A 217 49.75 12.46 30.09
CA LEU A 217 48.60 13.37 30.11
C LEU A 217 48.76 14.56 29.16
N GLN A 218 49.98 15.09 29.02
CA GLN A 218 50.31 16.22 28.13
C GLN A 218 50.27 15.88 26.63
N ARG A 219 50.29 14.58 26.30
CA ARG A 219 50.08 14.08 24.94
C ARG A 219 48.59 13.86 24.71
N VAL A 220 47.94 13.14 25.63
CA VAL A 220 46.50 12.86 25.59
C VAL A 220 45.68 14.15 25.47
N GLY A 221 45.94 15.17 26.31
CA GLY A 221 45.21 16.44 26.25
C GLY A 221 45.40 17.25 24.96
N ARG A 222 46.48 17.02 24.19
CA ARG A 222 46.68 17.65 22.87
C ARG A 222 46.05 16.86 21.72
N GLU A 223 46.02 15.53 21.83
CA GLU A 223 45.45 14.67 20.79
C GLU A 223 43.92 14.53 20.92
N VAL A 224 43.37 14.56 22.14
CA VAL A 224 41.92 14.37 22.40
C VAL A 224 41.03 15.36 21.66
N GLY A 225 41.40 16.64 21.55
CA GLY A 225 40.61 17.61 20.78
C GLY A 225 40.45 17.21 19.31
N SER A 226 41.55 16.79 18.66
CA SER A 226 41.54 16.31 17.27
C SER A 226 40.77 14.99 17.09
N VAL A 227 40.78 14.11 18.11
CA VAL A 227 39.95 12.90 18.12
C VAL A 227 38.46 13.27 18.23
N CYS A 228 38.09 14.20 19.12
CA CYS A 228 36.70 14.63 19.33
C CYS A 228 36.14 15.38 18.10
N GLU A 229 36.96 16.12 17.35
CA GLU A 229 36.57 16.67 16.04
C GLU A 229 36.32 15.58 14.98
N SER A 230 37.07 14.46 15.05
CA SER A 230 37.10 13.43 14.00
C SER A 230 36.09 12.28 14.19
N VAL A 231 35.56 12.13 15.41
CA VAL A 231 34.77 10.98 15.88
C VAL A 231 33.45 11.44 16.51
N LYS A 232 32.34 10.79 16.15
CA LYS A 232 30.96 11.20 16.53
C LYS A 232 30.30 10.33 17.61
N ILE A 233 31.06 9.44 18.24
CA ILE A 233 30.60 8.59 19.36
C ILE A 233 31.30 9.03 20.65
N PRO A 234 30.74 8.76 21.85
CA PRO A 234 31.33 9.21 23.10
C PRO A 234 32.78 8.74 23.29
N ILE A 235 33.63 9.62 23.80
CA ILE A 235 35.06 9.36 24.06
C ILE A 235 35.33 9.58 25.55
N PHE A 236 35.71 8.50 26.24
CA PHE A 236 36.16 8.55 27.62
C PHE A 236 37.68 8.51 27.67
N VAL A 237 38.29 9.39 28.48
CA VAL A 237 39.75 9.48 28.56
C VAL A 237 40.28 8.65 29.73
N SER A 238 41.28 7.81 29.47
CA SER A 238 41.98 7.01 30.48
C SER A 238 43.43 7.47 30.66
N SER A 239 43.87 7.58 31.91
CA SER A 239 45.22 8.00 32.32
C SER A 239 45.96 6.85 32.99
N GLY A 240 47.25 6.70 32.67
CA GLY A 240 48.16 5.79 33.38
C GLY A 240 48.75 6.36 34.68
N LYS A 241 48.31 7.53 35.16
CA LYS A 241 48.72 8.13 36.45
C LYS A 241 47.66 7.89 37.52
N ASP A 242 48.11 7.60 38.74
CA ASP A 242 47.27 7.25 39.89
C ASP A 242 46.29 8.34 40.34
N SER A 243 46.38 9.58 39.85
CA SER A 243 45.29 10.57 39.96
C SER A 243 45.38 11.63 38.86
N MET A 244 44.24 12.22 38.49
CA MET A 244 44.15 13.42 37.64
C MET A 244 43.82 14.63 38.53
N SER A 245 44.39 15.80 38.23
CA SER A 245 44.02 17.03 38.92
C SER A 245 42.73 17.63 38.36
N TYR A 246 42.12 18.56 39.10
CA TYR A 246 40.96 19.34 38.63
C TYR A 246 41.20 20.01 37.28
N ALA A 247 42.40 20.57 37.08
CA ALA A 247 42.76 21.27 35.85
C ALA A 247 42.86 20.32 34.65
N ASP A 248 43.36 19.10 34.88
CA ASP A 248 43.44 18.06 33.85
C ASP A 248 42.04 17.58 33.43
N MET A 249 41.18 17.26 34.41
CA MET A 249 39.81 16.80 34.15
C MET A 249 38.97 17.87 33.44
N SER A 250 39.01 19.12 33.94
CA SER A 250 38.26 20.23 33.34
C SER A 250 38.78 20.56 31.94
N GLY A 251 40.10 20.48 31.70
CA GLY A 251 40.69 20.70 30.38
C GLY A 251 40.31 19.62 29.36
N LEU A 252 40.22 18.35 29.78
CA LEU A 252 39.78 17.25 28.92
C LEU A 252 38.29 17.36 28.55
N LEU A 253 37.41 17.68 29.51
CA LEU A 253 35.99 17.93 29.24
C LEU A 253 35.80 19.14 28.30
N ALA A 254 36.53 20.24 28.53
CA ALA A 254 36.52 21.41 27.65
C ALA A 254 37.07 21.11 26.24
N SER A 255 37.88 20.06 26.08
CA SER A 255 38.37 19.57 24.79
C SER A 255 37.40 18.60 24.08
N GLY A 256 36.18 18.43 24.61
CA GLY A 256 35.14 17.58 24.02
C GLY A 256 35.07 16.14 24.54
N ALA A 257 35.86 15.77 25.56
CA ALA A 257 35.76 14.44 26.15
C ALA A 257 34.40 14.22 26.82
N SER A 258 33.81 13.05 26.60
CA SER A 258 32.50 12.64 27.17
C SER A 258 32.60 12.13 28.61
N GLY A 259 33.79 12.15 29.20
CA GLY A 259 34.05 11.66 30.55
C GLY A 259 35.47 11.10 30.70
N PHE A 260 35.71 10.45 31.84
CA PHE A 260 37.01 9.87 32.17
C PHE A 260 36.89 8.55 32.94
N VAL A 261 37.93 7.73 32.81
CA VAL A 261 38.06 6.45 33.50
C VAL A 261 38.72 6.67 34.87
N THR A 262 38.16 6.08 35.92
CA THR A 262 38.69 6.14 37.29
C THR A 262 38.67 4.77 37.96
N SER A 263 39.64 4.50 38.83
CA SER A 263 39.59 3.35 39.74
C SER A 263 38.73 3.64 40.98
N LEU A 264 38.38 2.60 41.75
CA LEU A 264 37.64 2.74 43.01
C LEU A 264 38.43 3.52 44.07
N ALA A 265 39.74 3.28 44.18
CA ALA A 265 40.62 4.01 45.09
C ALA A 265 40.63 5.52 44.78
N ASN A 266 40.65 5.87 43.49
CA ASN A 266 40.65 7.26 43.06
C ASN A 266 39.28 7.93 43.26
N PHE A 267 38.19 7.21 42.99
CA PHE A 267 36.85 7.69 43.29
C PHE A 267 36.66 8.02 44.78
N GLY A 268 37.25 7.23 45.69
CA GLY A 268 37.26 7.52 47.12
C GLY A 268 37.97 8.83 47.51
N LEU A 269 38.88 9.34 46.67
CA LEU A 269 39.55 10.64 46.86
C LEU A 269 38.74 11.81 46.25
N TYR A 270 37.96 11.55 45.19
CA TYR A 270 37.13 12.54 44.52
C TYR A 270 35.77 12.68 45.22
N GLY A 271 35.72 13.47 46.29
CA GLY A 271 34.46 13.79 46.99
C GLY A 271 33.39 14.42 46.07
N ASP A 272 32.11 14.32 46.44
CA ASP A 272 30.99 14.78 45.61
C ASP A 272 31.10 16.25 45.17
N GLU A 273 31.62 17.13 46.05
CA GLU A 273 31.84 18.54 45.75
C GLU A 273 32.90 18.75 44.65
N PHE A 274 33.95 17.92 44.63
CA PHE A 274 34.99 17.96 43.59
C PHE A 274 34.40 17.55 42.23
N LEU A 275 33.67 16.43 42.18
CA LEU A 275 33.03 15.94 40.94
C LEU A 275 31.97 16.92 40.43
N HIS A 276 31.16 17.50 41.32
CA HIS A 276 30.17 18.52 40.97
C HIS A 276 30.84 19.80 40.42
N LYS A 277 32.04 20.15 40.90
CA LYS A 277 32.82 21.28 40.37
C LYS A 277 33.48 20.97 39.02
N VAL A 278 33.83 19.70 38.76
CA VAL A 278 34.41 19.25 37.47
C VAL A 278 33.33 19.22 36.39
N PHE A 279 32.19 18.58 36.64
CA PHE A 279 31.11 18.51 35.66
C PHE A 279 30.31 19.82 35.55
N GLY A 280 30.25 20.62 36.61
CA GLY A 280 29.59 21.94 36.60
C GLY A 280 30.32 23.03 35.80
N SER A 281 31.64 22.94 35.61
CA SER A 281 32.39 23.97 34.86
C SER A 281 32.03 24.02 33.37
N VAL A 282 31.49 22.94 32.82
CA VAL A 282 30.98 22.85 31.44
C VAL A 282 29.76 23.77 31.22
N TYR A 283 29.00 24.10 32.26
CA TYR A 283 27.80 24.94 32.19
C TYR A 283 28.04 26.42 32.52
N ALA A 284 29.23 26.80 33.00
CA ALA A 284 29.51 28.13 33.55
C ALA A 284 30.35 29.05 32.64
N SER A 285 30.71 28.60 31.44
CA SER A 285 31.66 29.30 30.55
C SER A 285 31.01 30.10 29.41
N ASN A 286 29.72 30.40 29.51
CA ASN A 286 28.95 31.09 28.45
C ASN A 286 28.12 32.30 28.95
N ASP A 287 28.52 32.93 30.06
CA ASP A 287 27.97 34.21 30.51
C ASP A 287 29.03 35.32 30.47
N GLY A 288 28.66 36.51 29.97
CA GLY A 288 29.60 37.49 29.40
C GLY A 288 30.21 38.48 30.41
N GLY A 289 31.52 38.80 30.28
CA GLY A 289 32.25 39.51 31.34
C GLY A 289 33.51 40.36 31.05
N ASN A 290 33.70 40.87 29.82
CA ASN A 290 34.40 42.15 29.50
C ASN A 290 35.94 42.40 29.73
N VAL A 291 36.57 43.12 28.77
CA VAL A 291 37.89 43.83 28.79
C VAL A 291 39.17 42.96 28.78
N SER A 292 40.06 42.98 27.75
CA SER A 292 40.83 44.13 27.25
C SER A 292 41.40 43.94 25.82
N GLU A 293 41.79 45.06 25.18
CA GLU A 293 42.27 45.15 23.79
C GLU A 293 43.61 44.43 23.49
N ILE A 294 43.70 43.73 22.35
CA ILE A 294 44.87 43.81 21.46
C ILE A 294 44.40 44.00 20.01
N LYS A 295 44.89 45.05 19.37
CA LYS A 295 44.61 45.42 17.96
C LYS A 295 45.23 44.45 16.97
N LEU A 296 44.50 44.11 15.91
CA LEU A 296 45.06 44.02 14.55
C LEU A 296 44.10 44.66 13.53
N ASN A 297 44.66 45.20 12.45
CA ASN A 297 43.99 46.15 11.56
C ASN A 297 43.10 45.49 10.50
N VAL A 298 42.15 46.31 10.03
CA VAL A 298 41.30 46.14 8.85
C VAL A 298 42.13 46.09 7.57
N ASP A 299 41.81 45.16 6.65
CA ASP A 299 41.60 45.46 5.21
C ASP A 299 41.19 44.19 4.41
N ASN A 300 39.88 44.00 4.20
CA ASN A 300 39.25 43.99 2.86
C ASN A 300 37.74 43.66 2.95
N GLY A 301 36.95 44.24 2.06
CA GLY A 301 35.49 44.29 2.19
C GLY A 301 34.71 43.12 1.59
N PHE A 302 33.78 42.60 2.41
CA PHE A 302 32.39 42.29 2.05
C PHE A 302 32.10 41.58 0.70
N GLN A 303 31.80 40.28 0.78
CA GLN A 303 30.60 39.74 0.13
C GLN A 303 29.79 38.94 1.16
N SER A 304 28.47 39.09 1.06
CA SER A 304 27.48 38.49 1.97
C SER A 304 27.45 36.97 1.84
N GLY A 305 28.12 36.27 2.76
CA GLY A 305 27.88 34.86 3.05
C GLY A 305 27.48 34.73 4.51
N THR A 306 26.24 34.31 4.78
CA THR A 306 25.81 33.95 6.13
C THR A 306 26.45 32.61 6.48
N GLU A 307 27.67 32.65 7.05
CA GLU A 307 28.27 31.46 7.64
C GLU A 307 27.38 30.98 8.77
N ILE A 308 26.73 29.83 8.55
CA ILE A 308 26.03 29.10 9.60
C ILE A 308 27.11 28.49 10.50
N VAL A 309 27.58 29.30 11.45
CA VAL A 309 28.23 28.79 12.66
C VAL A 309 27.21 27.83 13.31
N ALA A 310 27.61 26.58 13.53
CA ALA A 310 26.72 25.52 13.99
C ALA A 310 26.10 25.88 15.35
N GLY A 311 24.89 26.43 15.31
CA GLY A 311 24.29 27.12 16.44
C GLY A 311 23.66 26.16 17.46
N PHE A 312 23.90 26.45 18.74
CA PHE A 312 23.00 26.03 19.80
C PHE A 312 21.66 26.77 19.63
N VAL A 313 20.72 26.13 18.92
CA VAL A 313 19.33 26.58 18.87
C VAL A 313 18.74 26.43 20.27
N LYS A 314 18.15 27.50 20.83
CA LYS A 314 17.45 27.39 22.13
C LYS A 314 16.31 26.38 22.00
N LEU A 315 15.99 25.66 23.08
CA LEU A 315 14.89 24.68 23.08
C LEU A 315 13.59 25.30 22.55
N GLU A 316 13.24 26.51 23.00
CA GLU A 316 12.08 27.29 22.53
C GLU A 316 12.09 27.61 21.01
N ASP A 317 13.26 27.78 20.39
CA ASP A 317 13.39 28.04 18.96
C ASP A 317 13.31 26.74 18.15
N ARG A 318 13.81 25.63 18.71
CA ARG A 318 13.73 24.29 18.12
C ARG A 318 12.30 23.71 18.19
N GLU A 319 11.59 23.97 19.27
CA GLU A 319 10.15 23.65 19.42
C GLU A 319 9.30 24.35 18.36
N LYS A 320 9.53 25.66 18.14
CA LYS A 320 8.84 26.41 17.08
C LYS A 320 9.15 25.87 15.68
N GLN A 321 10.42 25.55 15.40
CA GLN A 321 10.80 24.93 14.12
C GLN A 321 10.14 23.56 13.89
N LEU A 322 9.99 22.75 14.95
CA LEU A 322 9.26 21.48 14.87
C LEU A 322 7.77 21.69 14.61
N ILE A 323 7.11 22.62 15.33
CA ILE A 323 5.70 22.98 15.11
C ILE A 323 5.47 23.47 13.67
N GLU A 324 6.32 24.34 13.14
CA GLU A 324 6.22 24.83 11.76
C GLU A 324 6.43 23.70 10.74
N THR A 325 7.43 22.85 10.95
CA THR A 325 7.72 21.71 10.06
C THR A 325 6.56 20.70 10.05
N GLU A 326 6.03 20.38 11.23
CA GLU A 326 4.88 19.51 11.41
C GLU A 326 3.63 20.07 10.73
N ARG A 327 3.31 21.34 10.98
CA ARG A 327 2.20 22.05 10.33
C ARG A 327 2.31 21.98 8.80
N LEU A 328 3.51 22.12 8.24
CA LEU A 328 3.72 22.00 6.79
C LEU A 328 3.46 20.57 6.28
N VAL A 329 4.01 19.55 6.94
CA VAL A 329 3.85 18.14 6.54
C VAL A 329 2.38 17.68 6.69
N LEU A 330 1.69 18.09 7.75
CA LEU A 330 0.28 17.72 7.97
C LEU A 330 -0.66 18.44 6.99
N ASN A 331 -0.38 19.69 6.62
CA ASN A 331 -1.14 20.38 5.56
C ASN A 331 -0.92 19.70 4.19
N GLU A 332 0.30 19.25 3.89
CA GLU A 332 0.57 18.44 2.69
C GLU A 332 -0.22 17.12 2.73
N ALA A 333 -0.30 16.46 3.89
CA ALA A 333 -1.12 15.27 4.08
C ALA A 333 -2.61 15.54 3.82
N VAL A 334 -3.17 16.62 4.38
CA VAL A 334 -4.57 17.03 4.14
C VAL A 334 -4.86 17.19 2.64
N GLU A 335 -3.99 17.88 1.89
CA GLU A 335 -4.21 18.12 0.46
C GLU A 335 -4.08 16.85 -0.39
N VAL A 336 -3.12 15.98 -0.09
CA VAL A 336 -2.99 14.68 -0.77
C VAL A 336 -4.18 13.76 -0.43
N ILE A 337 -4.64 13.76 0.82
CA ILE A 337 -5.84 12.99 1.24
C ILE A 337 -7.10 13.50 0.51
N LYS A 338 -7.36 14.82 0.46
CA LYS A 338 -8.50 15.39 -0.30
C LYS A 338 -8.47 15.00 -1.78
N LYS A 339 -7.28 14.94 -2.36
CA LYS A 339 -7.07 14.55 -3.77
C LYS A 339 -7.26 13.05 -4.01
N ALA A 340 -6.89 12.20 -3.04
CA ALA A 340 -7.04 10.76 -3.07
C ALA A 340 -8.48 10.29 -2.81
N ALA A 341 -9.13 10.87 -1.80
CA ALA A 341 -10.46 10.50 -1.31
C ALA A 341 -11.33 11.75 -1.06
N PRO A 342 -11.84 12.42 -2.11
CA PRO A 342 -12.58 13.69 -1.99
C PRO A 342 -13.94 13.58 -1.28
N LEU A 343 -14.40 12.36 -0.97
CA LEU A 343 -15.64 12.09 -0.23
C LEU A 343 -15.38 11.70 1.24
N MET A 344 -14.13 11.76 1.72
CA MET A 344 -13.79 11.44 3.10
C MET A 344 -14.06 12.65 4.00
N GLU A 345 -15.06 12.57 4.87
CA GLU A 345 -15.46 13.67 5.76
C GLU A 345 -14.51 13.79 6.98
N GLU A 346 -13.89 12.69 7.38
CA GLU A 346 -12.97 12.57 8.52
C GLU A 346 -11.69 13.40 8.38
N VAL A 347 -11.42 13.91 7.18
CA VAL A 347 -10.32 14.86 6.90
C VAL A 347 -10.51 16.16 7.69
N SER A 348 -11.75 16.51 8.05
CA SER A 348 -12.05 17.59 9.00
C SER A 348 -11.31 17.43 10.33
N LEU A 349 -11.25 16.21 10.89
CA LEU A 349 -10.56 15.92 12.15
C LEU A 349 -9.06 16.26 12.10
N LEU A 350 -8.42 16.07 10.94
CA LEU A 350 -7.01 16.42 10.75
C LEU A 350 -6.82 17.93 10.58
N ASN A 351 -7.70 18.63 9.86
CA ASN A 351 -7.65 20.09 9.76
C ASN A 351 -7.82 20.74 11.14
N ASP A 352 -8.78 20.25 11.92
CA ASP A 352 -9.02 20.67 13.29
C ASP A 352 -7.79 20.42 14.17
N ALA A 353 -7.20 19.22 14.14
CA ALA A 353 -6.00 18.91 14.91
C ALA A 353 -4.80 19.81 14.51
N VAL A 354 -4.60 20.08 13.22
CA VAL A 354 -3.55 21.01 12.72
C VAL A 354 -3.80 22.45 13.19
N SER A 355 -5.05 22.89 13.26
CA SER A 355 -5.38 24.23 13.79
C SER A 355 -5.07 24.36 15.28
N GLN A 356 -5.12 23.26 16.03
CA GLN A 356 -4.94 23.22 17.49
C GLN A 356 -3.52 22.93 17.98
N ILE A 357 -2.53 22.79 17.08
CA ILE A 357 -1.13 22.57 17.49
C ILE A 357 -0.61 23.71 18.37
N ASP A 358 -1.00 24.96 18.07
CA ASP A 358 -0.62 26.15 18.85
C ASP A 358 -1.56 26.42 20.05
N GLU A 359 -2.65 25.66 20.21
CA GLU A 359 -3.55 25.82 21.37
C GLU A 359 -2.97 25.14 22.64
N PRO A 360 -3.30 25.64 23.85
CA PRO A 360 -2.89 25.01 25.11
C PRO A 360 -3.22 23.50 25.21
N PHE A 361 -2.52 22.78 26.07
CA PHE A 361 -2.59 21.32 26.17
C PHE A 361 -4.00 20.83 26.52
N LEU A 362 -4.58 19.94 25.70
CA LEU A 362 -5.99 19.57 25.78
C LEU A 362 -6.21 18.33 26.67
N LEU A 363 -6.66 18.56 27.91
CA LEU A 363 -7.10 17.50 28.82
C LEU A 363 -8.60 17.24 28.66
N VAL A 364 -8.95 16.03 28.24
CA VAL A 364 -10.35 15.60 28.15
C VAL A 364 -10.69 14.69 29.33
N ILE A 365 -11.70 15.07 30.12
CA ILE A 365 -12.09 14.38 31.34
C ILE A 365 -13.34 13.55 31.08
N VAL A 366 -13.26 12.23 31.27
CA VAL A 366 -14.30 11.26 30.90
C VAL A 366 -14.61 10.30 32.05
N GLY A 367 -15.81 9.72 32.07
CA GLY A 367 -16.30 8.78 33.10
C GLY A 367 -17.82 8.80 33.20
N GLU A 368 -18.43 7.89 33.97
CA GLU A 368 -19.89 7.83 34.08
C GLU A 368 -20.55 9.11 34.67
N PHE A 369 -21.85 9.27 34.44
CA PHE A 369 -22.62 10.23 35.22
C PHE A 369 -22.50 9.92 36.72
N ASN A 370 -22.38 10.96 37.54
CA ASN A 370 -22.16 10.89 38.99
C ASN A 370 -20.84 10.19 39.43
N SER A 371 -19.84 10.00 38.55
CA SER A 371 -18.48 9.59 38.98
C SER A 371 -17.70 10.70 39.69
N GLY A 372 -18.19 11.94 39.61
CA GLY A 372 -17.61 13.11 40.28
C GLY A 372 -16.61 13.93 39.45
N LYS A 373 -16.63 13.78 38.11
CA LYS A 373 -15.82 14.59 37.17
C LYS A 373 -15.75 16.08 37.52
N SER A 374 -16.90 16.74 37.64
CA SER A 374 -16.96 18.18 37.93
C SER A 374 -16.38 18.54 39.31
N THR A 375 -16.45 17.63 40.29
CA THR A 375 -15.79 17.79 41.61
C THR A 375 -14.27 17.60 41.51
N VAL A 376 -13.79 16.65 40.70
CA VAL A 376 -12.35 16.51 40.39
C VAL A 376 -11.84 17.80 39.72
N ILE A 377 -12.59 18.36 38.78
CA ILE A 377 -12.24 19.62 38.11
C ILE A 377 -12.20 20.78 39.10
N ASN A 378 -13.24 20.98 39.91
CA ASN A 378 -13.24 22.03 40.94
C ASN A 378 -12.06 21.87 41.92
N ALA A 379 -11.76 20.63 42.33
CA ALA A 379 -10.62 20.33 43.20
C ALA A 379 -9.25 20.63 42.53
N LEU A 380 -9.11 20.39 41.22
CA LEU A 380 -7.91 20.77 40.44
C LEU A 380 -7.79 22.29 40.26
N LEU A 381 -8.90 22.99 40.02
CA LEU A 381 -8.93 24.44 39.85
C LEU A 381 -8.87 25.22 41.19
N GLY A 382 -9.03 24.52 42.32
CA GLY A 382 -9.02 25.08 43.68
C GLY A 382 -10.31 25.76 44.13
N GLU A 383 -11.29 25.95 43.22
CA GLU A 383 -12.49 26.76 43.43
C GLU A 383 -13.75 26.13 42.79
N ARG A 384 -14.94 26.55 43.26
CA ARG A 384 -16.23 25.97 42.85
C ARG A 384 -16.79 26.58 41.54
N TYR A 385 -16.09 26.39 40.43
CA TYR A 385 -16.49 26.92 39.11
C TYR A 385 -17.59 26.12 38.39
N LEU A 386 -17.63 24.80 38.57
CA LEU A 386 -18.63 23.90 37.97
C LEU A 386 -19.71 23.51 38.98
N LYS A 387 -20.94 23.31 38.47
CA LYS A 387 -22.08 22.86 39.28
C LYS A 387 -21.93 21.38 39.64
N GLU A 388 -21.98 21.08 40.94
CA GLU A 388 -21.97 19.73 41.50
C GLU A 388 -23.39 19.29 41.88
N GLY A 389 -23.72 18.00 41.76
CA GLY A 389 -25.04 17.51 42.10
C GLY A 389 -25.31 16.04 41.73
N VAL A 390 -26.38 15.50 42.30
CA VAL A 390 -26.83 14.09 42.14
C VAL A 390 -27.70 13.89 40.88
N VAL A 391 -28.06 14.98 40.21
CA VAL A 391 -28.82 15.04 38.94
C VAL A 391 -27.86 15.45 37.82
N PRO A 392 -28.01 15.03 36.55
CA PRO A 392 -27.15 15.44 35.43
C PRO A 392 -26.84 16.95 35.39
N THR A 393 -25.63 17.30 35.85
CA THR A 393 -25.13 18.67 35.95
C THR A 393 -24.50 19.13 34.63
N THR A 394 -23.71 18.26 34.00
CA THR A 394 -23.07 18.50 32.69
C THR A 394 -23.94 17.91 31.58
N ASN A 395 -24.83 18.74 31.01
CA ASN A 395 -25.70 18.36 29.90
C ASN A 395 -25.08 18.60 28.50
N GLU A 396 -24.02 19.40 28.43
CA GLU A 396 -23.33 19.86 27.22
C GLU A 396 -21.81 19.80 27.46
N ILE A 397 -21.02 19.57 26.41
CA ILE A 397 -19.55 19.54 26.50
C ILE A 397 -19.05 20.97 26.78
N THR A 398 -18.22 21.10 27.82
CA THR A 398 -17.78 22.40 28.34
C THR A 398 -16.27 22.52 28.28
N PHE A 399 -15.78 23.52 27.55
CA PHE A 399 -14.37 23.91 27.52
C PHE A 399 -14.07 24.91 28.62
N LEU A 400 -12.99 24.69 29.36
CA LEU A 400 -12.46 25.59 30.36
C LEU A 400 -11.13 26.15 29.84
N ARG A 401 -11.09 27.46 29.63
CA ARG A 401 -9.95 28.21 29.10
C ARG A 401 -9.55 29.32 30.08
N TYR A 402 -8.32 29.80 30.00
CA TYR A 402 -7.87 30.91 30.83
C TYR A 402 -8.55 32.24 30.45
N ASN A 403 -8.80 33.09 31.44
CA ASN A 403 -9.26 34.46 31.23
C ASN A 403 -8.07 35.43 31.28
N ASP A 404 -7.61 35.92 30.12
CA ASP A 404 -6.51 36.90 30.00
C ASP A 404 -6.90 38.33 30.41
N LEU A 405 -8.20 38.59 30.64
CA LEU A 405 -8.66 39.88 31.14
C LEU A 405 -8.53 39.91 32.67
N ASP A 406 -7.99 41.00 33.24
CA ASP A 406 -7.87 41.28 34.70
C ASP A 406 -9.23 41.48 35.40
N ILE A 407 -10.22 40.64 35.05
CA ILE A 407 -11.57 40.62 35.58
C ILE A 407 -11.72 39.28 36.31
N GLU A 408 -11.83 39.31 37.63
CA GLU A 408 -11.98 38.13 38.51
C GLU A 408 -13.30 37.35 38.30
N GLN A 409 -14.02 37.57 37.21
CA GLN A 409 -15.35 37.01 36.95
C GLN A 409 -15.32 35.94 35.86
N GLN A 410 -15.93 34.79 36.18
CA GLN A 410 -16.22 33.71 35.23
C GLN A 410 -17.11 34.23 34.09
N ARG A 411 -16.64 34.10 32.84
CA ARG A 411 -17.43 34.35 31.63
C ARG A 411 -17.68 33.02 30.93
N CYS A 412 -18.94 32.70 30.64
CA CYS A 412 -19.27 31.56 29.78
C CYS A 412 -20.11 32.00 28.59
N GLU A 413 -19.84 31.42 27.42
CA GLU A 413 -20.50 31.71 26.16
C GLU A 413 -20.73 30.43 25.33
N ARG A 414 -21.67 30.49 24.38
CA ARG A 414 -21.92 29.43 23.42
C ARG A 414 -21.37 29.86 22.06
N HIS A 415 -20.45 29.05 21.52
CA HIS A 415 -19.96 29.24 20.16
C HIS A 415 -21.07 28.88 19.15
N PRO A 416 -21.08 29.47 17.93
CA PRO A 416 -22.05 29.12 16.88
C PRO A 416 -22.17 27.63 16.59
N ASP A 417 -21.08 26.87 16.76
CA ASP A 417 -21.02 25.41 16.52
C ASP A 417 -21.64 24.57 17.65
N GLY A 418 -22.21 25.22 18.68
CA GLY A 418 -22.90 24.57 19.80
C GLY A 418 -21.98 24.13 20.95
N GLN A 419 -20.69 24.49 20.91
CA GLN A 419 -19.76 24.28 22.02
C GLN A 419 -19.98 25.33 23.13
N TYR A 420 -19.87 24.91 24.40
CA TYR A 420 -19.95 25.81 25.56
C TYR A 420 -18.54 26.08 26.09
N ILE A 421 -18.14 27.35 26.17
CA ILE A 421 -16.80 27.76 26.58
C ILE A 421 -16.92 28.64 27.82
N CYS A 422 -16.20 28.31 28.88
CA CYS A 422 -16.05 29.11 30.09
C CYS A 422 -14.60 29.56 30.27
N TYR A 423 -14.40 30.87 30.35
CA TYR A 423 -13.14 31.52 30.67
C TYR A 423 -13.06 31.73 32.18
N LEU A 424 -12.03 31.16 32.82
CA LEU A 424 -11.84 31.15 34.27
C LEU A 424 -10.46 31.72 34.65
N PRO A 425 -10.32 32.46 35.77
CA PRO A 425 -9.05 33.02 36.23
C PRO A 425 -8.17 32.00 36.97
N ALA A 426 -8.14 30.74 36.53
CA ALA A 426 -7.36 29.67 37.17
C ALA A 426 -5.97 29.52 36.51
N PRO A 427 -4.84 29.63 37.25
CA PRO A 427 -3.50 29.64 36.66
C PRO A 427 -3.15 28.44 35.78
N ILE A 428 -3.59 27.23 36.17
CA ILE A 428 -3.40 25.99 35.39
C ILE A 428 -3.95 26.11 33.95
N LEU A 429 -4.98 26.93 33.72
CA LEU A 429 -5.61 27.03 32.41
C LEU A 429 -4.81 27.84 31.38
N LYS A 430 -3.74 28.54 31.79
CA LYS A 430 -2.84 29.27 30.86
C LYS A 430 -2.16 28.32 29.89
N GLU A 431 -1.72 27.19 30.41
CA GLU A 431 -0.93 26.17 29.71
C GLU A 431 -1.78 24.97 29.26
N MET A 432 -3.06 24.92 29.64
CA MET A 432 -3.89 23.73 29.58
C MET A 432 -5.38 24.05 29.37
N THR A 433 -6.02 23.51 28.33
CA THR A 433 -7.49 23.57 28.18
C THR A 433 -8.10 22.31 28.76
N ILE A 434 -9.07 22.46 29.68
CA ILE A 434 -9.78 21.32 30.29
C ILE A 434 -11.17 21.18 29.66
N VAL A 435 -11.56 19.97 29.27
CA VAL A 435 -12.89 19.66 28.73
C VAL A 435 -13.66 18.79 29.72
N ASP A 436 -14.75 19.34 30.30
CA ASP A 436 -15.74 18.54 31.02
C ASP A 436 -16.72 17.92 30.00
N THR A 437 -16.87 16.60 30.06
CA THR A 437 -17.70 15.83 29.12
C THR A 437 -18.95 15.27 29.80
N PRO A 438 -20.08 15.11 29.09
CA PRO A 438 -21.24 14.42 29.64
C PRO A 438 -20.90 12.95 29.97
N GLY A 439 -21.63 12.35 30.91
CA GLY A 439 -21.37 10.98 31.35
C GLY A 439 -21.39 9.93 30.22
N THR A 440 -20.51 8.93 30.31
CA THR A 440 -20.42 7.82 29.33
C THR A 440 -21.72 7.00 29.20
N ASN A 441 -22.68 7.17 30.10
CA ASN A 441 -23.99 6.52 30.14
C ASN A 441 -25.16 7.42 29.67
N VAL A 442 -24.87 8.60 29.09
CA VAL A 442 -25.87 9.51 28.48
C VAL A 442 -26.22 9.04 27.05
N ILE A 443 -27.39 9.43 26.52
CA ILE A 443 -27.98 9.02 25.22
C ILE A 443 -26.95 8.91 24.05
N LEU A 444 -27.07 7.84 23.24
CA LEU A 444 -26.16 7.46 22.14
C LEU A 444 -25.56 8.61 21.31
N GLN A 445 -26.37 9.55 20.82
CA GLN A 445 -25.87 10.66 19.98
C GLN A 445 -24.82 11.55 20.68
N ARG A 446 -24.80 11.57 22.02
CA ARG A 446 -23.81 12.33 22.81
C ARG A 446 -22.57 11.51 23.16
N GLN A 447 -22.74 10.19 23.39
CA GLN A 447 -21.61 9.26 23.45
C GLN A 447 -20.79 9.36 22.16
N GLN A 448 -21.48 9.34 21.01
CA GLN A 448 -20.87 9.35 19.69
C GLN A 448 -19.95 10.56 19.46
N ARG A 449 -20.41 11.81 19.70
CA ARG A 449 -19.55 13.01 19.59
C ARG A 449 -18.34 12.93 20.54
N LEU A 450 -18.54 12.49 21.77
CA LEU A 450 -17.46 12.36 22.76
C LEU A 450 -16.34 11.44 22.22
N THR A 451 -16.71 10.30 21.62
CA THR A 451 -15.78 9.31 21.07
C THR A 451 -15.20 9.62 19.68
N GLU A 452 -15.96 10.29 18.81
CA GLU A 452 -15.61 10.53 17.39
C GLU A 452 -15.01 11.91 17.15
N GLU A 453 -15.34 12.91 17.97
CA GLU A 453 -14.90 14.30 17.80
C GLU A 453 -13.79 14.67 18.80
N PHE A 454 -13.95 14.35 20.09
CA PHE A 454 -13.09 14.87 21.16
C PHE A 454 -11.95 13.92 21.61
N VAL A 455 -12.22 12.62 21.76
CA VAL A 455 -11.15 11.63 22.07
C VAL A 455 -10.00 11.62 21.04
N PRO A 456 -10.23 11.78 19.72
CA PRO A 456 -9.13 11.85 18.75
C PRO A 456 -8.23 13.08 18.95
N ARG A 457 -8.82 14.21 19.38
CA ARG A 457 -8.14 15.50 19.59
C ARG A 457 -7.47 15.64 20.95
N ALA A 458 -7.88 14.84 21.94
CA ALA A 458 -7.34 14.90 23.30
C ALA A 458 -5.82 14.63 23.35
N ASP A 459 -5.05 15.49 23.99
CA ASP A 459 -3.61 15.28 24.21
C ASP A 459 -3.39 14.34 25.42
N LEU A 460 -4.25 14.45 26.44
CA LEU A 460 -4.31 13.55 27.59
C LEU A 460 -5.77 13.23 27.96
N LEU A 461 -6.05 11.96 28.24
CA LEU A 461 -7.35 11.49 28.72
C LEU A 461 -7.31 11.28 30.24
N LEU A 462 -8.14 11.99 31.01
CA LEU A 462 -8.32 11.74 32.44
C LEU A 462 -9.62 10.96 32.67
N PHE A 463 -9.51 9.70 33.08
CA PHE A 463 -10.64 8.79 33.18
C PHE A 463 -11.07 8.59 34.65
N VAL A 464 -12.19 9.21 35.03
CA VAL A 464 -12.70 9.29 36.41
C VAL A 464 -13.72 8.17 36.68
N ILE A 465 -13.25 7.15 37.39
CA ILE A 465 -14.00 5.97 37.86
C ILE A 465 -14.55 6.25 39.27
N SER A 466 -15.75 5.78 39.57
CA SER A 466 -16.36 5.90 40.91
C SER A 466 -16.04 4.67 41.77
N ALA A 467 -15.50 4.86 42.98
CA ALA A 467 -15.24 3.77 43.94
C ALA A 467 -16.50 2.96 44.32
N ASP A 468 -17.67 3.61 44.35
CA ASP A 468 -18.99 2.98 44.53
C ASP A 468 -19.29 1.90 43.46
N ARG A 469 -18.78 2.06 42.22
CA ARG A 469 -19.04 1.18 41.07
C ARG A 469 -17.83 1.16 40.11
N PRO A 470 -16.75 0.43 40.45
CA PRO A 470 -15.54 0.43 39.63
C PRO A 470 -15.75 -0.32 38.30
N LEU A 471 -15.35 0.30 37.19
CA LEU A 471 -15.39 -0.23 35.82
C LEU A 471 -16.76 -0.79 35.40
N THR A 472 -17.70 0.12 35.20
CA THR A 472 -19.03 -0.21 34.67
C THR A 472 -18.99 -0.71 33.22
N GLY A 473 -20.08 -1.34 32.77
CA GLY A 473 -20.22 -1.78 31.38
C GLY A 473 -20.14 -0.65 30.34
N SER A 474 -20.56 0.57 30.68
CA SER A 474 -20.44 1.73 29.77
C SER A 474 -18.99 2.23 29.68
N GLU A 475 -18.26 2.22 30.80
CA GLU A 475 -16.84 2.58 30.85
C GLU A 475 -15.98 1.56 30.09
N ILE A 476 -16.26 0.25 30.23
CA ILE A 476 -15.58 -0.80 29.46
C ILE A 476 -15.84 -0.65 27.95
N ALA A 477 -17.09 -0.37 27.55
CA ALA A 477 -17.43 -0.14 26.15
C ALA A 477 -16.71 1.09 25.59
N PHE A 478 -16.67 2.19 26.36
CA PHE A 478 -15.94 3.40 26.00
C PHE A 478 -14.43 3.14 25.86
N LEU A 479 -13.81 2.46 26.82
CA LEU A 479 -12.36 2.17 26.80
C LEU A 479 -11.95 1.30 25.61
N ARG A 480 -12.79 0.34 25.21
CA ARG A 480 -12.58 -0.44 23.97
C ARG A 480 -12.64 0.42 22.72
N TYR A 481 -13.57 1.38 22.66
CA TYR A 481 -13.63 2.32 21.56
C TYR A 481 -12.41 3.25 21.55
N SER A 482 -12.05 3.83 22.70
CA SER A 482 -10.90 4.75 22.79
C SER A 482 -9.55 4.06 22.54
N GLN A 483 -9.44 2.75 22.80
CA GLN A 483 -8.24 1.96 22.49
C GLN A 483 -7.82 2.12 21.03
N GLN A 484 -8.78 2.27 20.09
CA GLN A 484 -8.45 2.43 18.68
C GLN A 484 -7.54 3.64 18.44
N TRP A 485 -7.68 4.71 19.22
CA TRP A 485 -6.91 5.96 19.11
C TRP A 485 -5.53 5.93 19.80
N LYS A 486 -5.23 4.90 20.62
CA LYS A 486 -3.95 4.73 21.36
C LYS A 486 -3.53 5.93 22.23
N LYS A 487 -4.48 6.71 22.75
CA LYS A 487 -4.21 7.90 23.58
C LYS A 487 -3.64 7.52 24.95
N LYS A 488 -2.73 8.36 25.47
CA LYS A 488 -2.27 8.27 26.87
C LYS A 488 -3.46 8.55 27.79
N ALA A 489 -3.73 7.65 28.72
CA ALA A 489 -4.85 7.72 29.65
C ALA A 489 -4.36 7.59 31.09
N VAL A 490 -4.89 8.44 31.96
CA VAL A 490 -4.61 8.48 33.39
C VAL A 490 -5.91 8.25 34.13
N PHE A 491 -5.92 7.26 35.01
CA PHE A 491 -7.13 6.82 35.69
C PHE A 491 -7.21 7.40 37.10
N VAL A 492 -8.42 7.81 37.49
CA VAL A 492 -8.69 8.40 38.80
C VAL A 492 -9.82 7.60 39.44
N LEU A 493 -9.53 6.90 40.53
CA LEU A 493 -10.53 6.23 41.35
C LEU A 493 -11.05 7.23 42.40
N ASN A 494 -12.08 7.98 42.02
CA ASN A 494 -12.67 9.01 42.86
C ASN A 494 -13.65 8.43 43.88
N LYS A 495 -13.86 9.14 44.99
CA LYS A 495 -14.60 8.71 46.19
C LYS A 495 -13.89 7.58 46.95
N ALA A 496 -12.55 7.55 46.94
CA ALA A 496 -11.77 6.55 47.66
C ALA A 496 -12.05 6.54 49.19
N ASP A 497 -12.60 7.65 49.73
CA ASP A 497 -13.13 7.77 51.09
C ASP A 497 -14.30 6.82 51.43
N ILE A 498 -14.87 6.12 50.46
CA ILE A 498 -15.88 5.07 50.69
C ILE A 498 -15.26 3.80 51.32
N TYR A 499 -13.99 3.49 51.01
CA TYR A 499 -13.30 2.32 51.55
C TYR A 499 -12.82 2.59 52.97
N GLN A 500 -13.05 1.64 53.88
CA GLN A 500 -12.78 1.86 55.32
C GLN A 500 -11.33 1.54 55.72
N ASN A 501 -10.60 0.84 54.87
CA ASN A 501 -9.32 0.23 55.16
C ASN A 501 -8.52 -0.02 53.87
N ASN A 502 -7.20 0.13 53.95
CA ASN A 502 -6.30 0.13 52.78
C ASN A 502 -6.34 -1.18 51.96
N GLN A 503 -6.67 -2.31 52.58
CA GLN A 503 -6.83 -3.57 51.86
C GLN A 503 -8.00 -3.54 50.85
N GLU A 504 -9.15 -2.96 51.22
CA GLU A 504 -10.30 -2.84 50.30
C GLU A 504 -9.94 -1.94 49.10
N LEU A 505 -9.19 -0.87 49.36
CA LEU A 505 -8.69 0.03 48.34
C LEU A 505 -7.68 -0.65 47.41
N GLU A 506 -6.72 -1.42 47.94
CA GLU A 506 -5.76 -2.19 47.15
C GLU A 506 -6.43 -3.27 46.30
N GLU A 507 -7.41 -3.99 46.84
CA GLU A 507 -8.21 -4.98 46.10
C GLU A 507 -8.97 -4.33 44.94
N ALA A 508 -9.62 -3.17 45.17
CA ALA A 508 -10.30 -2.41 44.13
C ALA A 508 -9.34 -1.86 43.07
N MET A 509 -8.19 -1.30 43.48
CA MET A 509 -7.16 -0.80 42.56
C MET A 509 -6.54 -1.91 41.72
N SER A 510 -6.29 -3.08 42.32
CA SER A 510 -5.77 -4.27 41.62
C SER A 510 -6.78 -4.74 40.56
N PHE A 511 -8.05 -4.91 40.93
CA PHE A 511 -9.12 -5.26 39.99
C PHE A 511 -9.21 -4.27 38.82
N ILE A 512 -9.11 -2.96 39.08
CA ILE A 512 -9.16 -1.93 38.05
C ILE A 512 -7.94 -2.02 37.12
N LYS A 513 -6.72 -2.11 37.68
CA LYS A 513 -5.48 -2.23 36.90
C LYS A 513 -5.49 -3.46 35.99
N ASP A 514 -5.79 -4.64 36.54
CA ASP A 514 -5.88 -5.91 35.79
C ASP A 514 -6.82 -5.82 34.58
N ASN A 515 -8.00 -5.23 34.77
CA ASN A 515 -8.98 -5.10 33.70
C ASN A 515 -8.54 -4.06 32.64
N ILE A 516 -7.96 -2.93 33.06
CA ILE A 516 -7.46 -1.91 32.11
C ILE A 516 -6.25 -2.44 31.32
N GLN A 517 -5.30 -3.13 31.97
CA GLN A 517 -4.16 -3.75 31.29
C GLN A 517 -4.63 -4.70 30.18
N ARG A 518 -5.61 -5.56 30.47
CA ARG A 518 -6.23 -6.48 29.49
C ARG A 518 -7.03 -5.77 28.40
N LEU A 519 -7.74 -4.68 28.73
CA LEU A 519 -8.57 -3.96 27.77
C LEU A 519 -7.76 -3.08 26.81
N LEU A 520 -6.72 -2.40 27.30
CA LEU A 520 -5.90 -1.50 26.49
C LEU A 520 -4.65 -2.17 25.91
N ASN A 521 -4.29 -3.37 26.39
CA ASN A 521 -3.05 -4.08 26.05
C ASN A 521 -1.80 -3.21 26.37
N THR A 522 -1.75 -2.73 27.61
CA THR A 522 -0.66 -1.90 28.15
C THR A 522 -0.19 -2.47 29.47
N GLU A 523 1.12 -2.45 29.72
CA GLU A 523 1.71 -2.98 30.97
C GLU A 523 1.61 -1.95 32.11
N ASN A 524 1.75 -0.66 31.80
CA ASN A 524 1.76 0.42 32.78
C ASN A 524 0.41 1.17 32.81
N VAL A 525 -0.37 0.96 33.87
CA VAL A 525 -1.63 1.68 34.14
C VAL A 525 -1.44 2.66 35.30
N ILE A 526 -1.49 3.95 34.98
CA ILE A 526 -1.45 5.03 35.97
C ILE A 526 -2.84 5.18 36.59
N LEU A 527 -2.98 4.86 37.89
CA LEU A 527 -4.24 4.91 38.63
C LEU A 527 -4.04 5.59 39.99
N TYR A 528 -4.70 6.73 40.19
CA TYR A 528 -4.68 7.49 41.45
C TYR A 528 -5.99 7.29 42.23
N PRO A 529 -5.95 6.79 43.48
CA PRO A 529 -7.11 6.79 44.37
C PRO A 529 -7.27 8.18 45.00
N VAL A 530 -8.44 8.80 44.92
CA VAL A 530 -8.62 10.17 45.43
C VAL A 530 -9.97 10.40 46.11
N SER A 531 -10.00 11.36 47.03
CA SER A 531 -11.23 12.02 47.45
C SER A 531 -11.24 13.47 46.97
N ALA A 532 -11.76 13.71 45.76
CA ALA A 532 -11.83 15.05 45.19
C ALA A 532 -12.62 16.03 46.06
N ARG A 533 -13.63 15.53 46.79
CA ARG A 533 -14.43 16.36 47.71
C ARG A 533 -13.59 16.84 48.89
N SER A 534 -12.87 15.95 49.57
CA SER A 534 -12.01 16.32 50.70
C SER A 534 -10.87 17.26 50.27
N ALA A 535 -10.30 17.05 49.07
CA ALA A 535 -9.30 17.94 48.49
C ALA A 535 -9.85 19.35 48.22
N LEU A 536 -11.04 19.46 47.61
CA LEU A 536 -11.71 20.75 47.38
C LEU A 536 -12.06 21.46 48.68
N GLU A 537 -12.64 20.76 49.66
CA GLU A 537 -12.99 21.35 50.96
C GLU A 537 -11.73 21.87 51.69
N SER A 538 -10.60 21.14 51.63
CA SER A 538 -9.31 21.60 52.18
C SER A 538 -8.77 22.85 51.49
N LYS A 539 -8.84 22.94 50.15
CA LYS A 539 -8.38 24.11 49.39
C LYS A 539 -9.19 25.37 49.68
N LEU A 540 -10.52 25.24 49.76
CA LEU A 540 -11.41 26.36 50.11
C LEU A 540 -11.19 26.87 51.55
N ILE A 541 -10.81 25.99 52.48
CA ILE A 541 -10.42 26.37 53.85
C ILE A 541 -9.07 27.11 53.84
N ALA A 542 -8.12 26.71 52.97
CA ALA A 542 -6.85 27.40 52.83
C ALA A 542 -6.99 28.80 52.21
N THR A 543 -7.79 28.96 51.14
CA THR A 543 -8.01 30.27 50.48
C THR A 543 -8.78 31.26 51.37
N SER A 544 -9.68 30.78 52.24
CA SER A 544 -10.43 31.64 53.17
C SER A 544 -9.65 32.05 54.44
N ASN A 545 -8.53 31.37 54.78
CA ASN A 545 -7.78 31.60 56.02
C ASN A 545 -6.51 32.46 55.89
N VAL A 546 -6.31 33.19 54.79
CA VAL A 546 -5.14 34.06 54.51
C VAL A 546 -4.96 35.24 55.50
N GLY A 547 -5.71 35.27 56.61
CA GLY A 547 -5.64 36.30 57.66
C GLY A 547 -5.34 35.80 59.08
N ARG A 548 -5.12 34.51 59.36
CA ARG A 548 -4.78 34.01 60.71
C ARG A 548 -3.68 32.95 60.70
N LEU A 549 -2.71 33.14 61.61
CA LEU A 549 -1.44 32.42 61.67
C LEU A 549 -1.55 30.98 62.15
N ASN A 550 -0.77 30.11 61.51
CA ASN A 550 0.10 29.08 62.09
C ASN A 550 -0.17 28.66 63.55
N GLU A 551 -1.07 27.72 63.75
CA GLU A 551 -1.03 26.62 64.73
C GLU A 551 -2.25 25.71 64.44
N GLU A 552 -2.18 24.41 64.75
CA GLU A 552 -3.27 23.41 64.54
C GLU A 552 -3.61 23.01 63.07
N LEU A 553 -2.65 22.44 62.33
CA LEU A 553 -2.96 21.63 61.14
C LEU A 553 -2.07 20.38 61.03
N SER A 554 -2.00 19.63 62.14
CA SER A 554 -1.19 18.40 62.27
C SER A 554 -1.91 17.29 63.02
N THR A 555 -3.20 17.05 62.73
CA THR A 555 -3.94 15.82 63.10
C THR A 555 -5.21 15.62 62.24
N SER A 556 -5.06 15.23 60.98
CA SER A 556 -6.10 14.46 60.27
C SER A 556 -5.52 13.77 59.02
N ASP A 557 -4.95 12.59 59.20
CA ASP A 557 -4.52 11.70 58.10
C ASP A 557 -5.73 11.15 57.33
N SER A 558 -6.37 12.01 56.54
CA SER A 558 -7.31 11.56 55.50
C SER A 558 -6.49 11.07 54.31
N HIS A 559 -6.33 9.74 54.17
CA HIS A 559 -5.51 9.12 53.12
C HIS A 559 -5.83 9.67 51.71
N GLY A 560 -7.09 10.02 51.42
CA GLY A 560 -7.51 10.59 50.13
C GLY A 560 -7.03 12.02 49.81
N ALA A 561 -6.47 12.77 50.76
CA ALA A 561 -5.96 14.12 50.52
C ALA A 561 -4.53 14.12 49.94
N ASN A 562 -3.62 13.32 50.51
CA ASN A 562 -2.26 13.18 49.98
C ASN A 562 -2.27 12.59 48.55
N SER A 563 -3.11 11.59 48.28
CA SER A 563 -3.20 10.99 46.94
C SER A 563 -3.83 11.91 45.89
N PHE A 564 -4.63 12.91 46.29
CA PHE A 564 -5.05 13.98 45.36
C PHE A 564 -3.88 14.93 45.04
N PHE A 565 -3.03 15.25 46.03
CA PHE A 565 -1.82 16.03 45.82
C PHE A 565 -0.80 15.32 44.90
N GLU A 566 -0.74 13.99 44.93
CA GLU A 566 0.04 13.20 43.96
C GLU A 566 -0.48 13.35 42.52
N LEU A 567 -1.80 13.26 42.31
CA LEU A 567 -2.44 13.50 41.01
C LEU A 567 -2.20 14.94 40.52
N GLU A 568 -2.28 15.92 41.43
CA GLU A 568 -2.04 17.32 41.13
C GLU A 568 -0.58 17.61 40.81
N ASN A 569 0.38 17.03 41.54
CA ASN A 569 1.81 17.12 41.21
C ASN A 569 2.12 16.48 39.86
N PHE A 570 1.50 15.33 39.55
CA PHE A 570 1.61 14.71 38.24
C PHE A 570 1.09 15.63 37.14
N LEU A 571 -0.10 16.22 37.28
CA LEU A 571 -0.63 17.15 36.27
C LEU A 571 0.18 18.45 36.18
N ASN A 572 0.61 19.02 37.31
CA ASN A 572 1.46 20.21 37.35
C ASN A 572 2.84 19.97 36.74
N SER A 573 3.39 18.74 36.82
CA SER A 573 4.63 18.41 36.13
C SER A 573 4.51 18.47 34.60
N PHE A 574 3.33 18.27 34.00
CA PHE A 574 3.15 18.57 32.56
C PHE A 574 3.33 20.06 32.24
N LEU A 575 3.10 20.96 33.21
CA LEU A 575 3.23 22.41 33.02
C LEU A 575 4.69 22.87 33.12
N ASP A 576 5.55 22.10 33.80
CA ASP A 576 6.97 22.38 33.95
C ASP A 576 7.79 21.63 32.88
N GLY A 577 8.15 22.36 31.81
CA GLY A 577 8.95 21.85 30.69
C GLY A 577 10.35 21.34 31.06
N SER A 578 10.84 21.61 32.27
CA SER A 578 12.11 21.03 32.76
C SER A 578 11.95 19.59 33.30
N THR A 579 10.72 19.10 33.44
CA THR A 579 10.42 17.76 33.94
C THR A 579 10.13 16.76 32.82
N ILE A 580 10.31 15.46 33.09
CA ILE A 580 10.01 14.39 32.13
C ILE A 580 8.54 14.44 31.66
N PRO A 581 7.53 14.67 32.53
CA PRO A 581 6.14 14.87 32.09
C PRO A 581 5.92 16.14 31.26
N GLY A 582 6.65 17.22 31.52
CA GLY A 582 6.62 18.45 30.70
C GLY A 582 7.16 18.24 29.29
N MET A 583 8.25 17.49 29.12
CA MET A 583 8.73 17.07 27.81
C MET A 583 7.73 16.12 27.11
N ASP A 584 7.06 15.26 27.88
CA ASP A 584 5.96 14.41 27.40
C ASP A 584 4.75 15.24 26.91
N ARG A 585 4.49 16.44 27.47
CA ARG A 585 3.42 17.34 27.03
C ARG A 585 3.55 17.68 25.55
N MET A 586 4.75 18.15 25.16
CA MET A 586 5.04 18.55 23.78
C MET A 586 4.93 17.35 22.85
N ARG A 587 5.53 16.22 23.23
CA ARG A 587 5.43 14.97 22.45
C ARG A 587 3.98 14.53 22.21
N LEU A 588 3.13 14.54 23.24
CA LEU A 588 1.72 14.12 23.12
C LEU A 588 0.88 15.06 22.24
N LYS A 589 1.19 16.36 22.28
CA LYS A 589 0.58 17.38 21.42
C LYS A 589 0.84 17.11 19.94
N LEU A 590 2.07 16.75 19.61
CA LEU A 590 2.55 16.49 18.24
C LEU A 590 2.22 15.05 17.76
N GLU A 591 2.26 14.04 18.64
CA GLU A 591 1.85 12.66 18.28
C GLU A 591 0.36 12.58 17.88
N THR A 592 -0.48 13.49 18.35
CA THR A 592 -1.93 13.50 18.09
C THR A 592 -2.29 13.71 16.62
N PRO A 593 -1.97 14.84 15.96
CA PRO A 593 -2.30 15.04 14.55
C PRO A 593 -1.56 14.06 13.63
N VAL A 594 -0.34 13.67 13.97
CA VAL A 594 0.43 12.65 13.22
C VAL A 594 -0.28 11.29 13.25
N SER A 595 -0.79 10.86 14.41
CA SER A 595 -1.57 9.62 14.55
C SER A 595 -2.90 9.66 13.79
N ILE A 596 -3.54 10.84 13.68
CA ILE A 596 -4.72 11.03 12.84
C ILE A 596 -4.34 10.93 11.35
N ALA A 597 -3.27 11.62 10.93
CA ALA A 597 -2.80 11.61 9.54
C ALA A 597 -2.42 10.20 9.06
N ASP A 598 -1.63 9.45 9.83
CA ASP A 598 -1.21 8.07 9.53
C ASP A 598 -2.41 7.13 9.26
N ARG A 599 -3.49 7.28 10.04
CA ARG A 599 -4.73 6.50 9.88
C ARG A 599 -5.52 6.88 8.64
N LEU A 600 -5.72 8.18 8.42
CA LEU A 600 -6.44 8.67 7.25
C LEU A 600 -5.68 8.30 5.98
N MET A 601 -4.35 8.39 5.99
CA MET A 601 -3.50 7.95 4.88
C MET A 601 -3.58 6.44 4.65
N SER A 602 -3.53 5.61 5.70
CA SER A 602 -3.70 4.15 5.58
C SER A 602 -5.05 3.76 4.95
N ALA A 603 -6.11 4.48 5.32
CA ALA A 603 -7.44 4.31 4.72
C ALA A 603 -7.45 4.77 3.25
N CYS A 604 -6.85 5.92 2.94
CA CYS A 604 -6.73 6.43 1.57
C CYS A 604 -5.91 5.52 0.67
N GLU A 605 -4.79 4.97 1.14
CA GLU A 605 -3.96 4.03 0.37
C GLU A 605 -4.77 2.76 0.03
N THR A 606 -5.58 2.27 0.97
CA THR A 606 -6.48 1.13 0.74
C THR A 606 -7.49 1.44 -0.37
N LEU A 607 -8.13 2.62 -0.32
CA LEU A 607 -9.09 3.08 -1.34
C LEU A 607 -8.42 3.26 -2.71
N VAL A 608 -7.30 4.00 -2.78
CA VAL A 608 -6.53 4.24 -4.01
C VAL A 608 -6.03 2.93 -4.62
N THR A 609 -5.57 1.98 -3.79
CA THR A 609 -5.15 0.64 -4.24
C THR A 609 -6.30 -0.16 -4.84
N GLN A 610 -7.50 -0.06 -4.26
CA GLN A 610 -8.71 -0.69 -4.79
C GLN A 610 -9.13 -0.04 -6.12
N ASP A 611 -9.13 1.29 -6.18
CA ASP A 611 -9.45 2.06 -7.39
C ASP A 611 -8.46 1.80 -8.53
N TYR A 612 -7.17 1.67 -8.23
CA TYR A 612 -6.12 1.28 -9.18
C TYR A 612 -6.36 -0.13 -9.75
N ARG A 613 -6.78 -1.08 -8.91
CA ARG A 613 -7.17 -2.43 -9.38
C ARG A 613 -8.36 -2.37 -10.33
N TYR A 614 -9.38 -1.56 -10.04
CA TYR A 614 -10.53 -1.39 -10.94
C TYR A 614 -10.13 -0.70 -12.25
N ALA A 615 -9.37 0.40 -12.22
CA ALA A 615 -8.88 1.08 -13.41
C ALA A 615 -8.05 0.13 -14.32
N LYS A 616 -7.20 -0.70 -13.71
CA LYS A 616 -6.42 -1.73 -14.42
C LYS A 616 -7.30 -2.84 -15.02
N GLN A 617 -8.35 -3.28 -14.30
CA GLN A 617 -9.33 -4.26 -14.80
C GLN A 617 -10.21 -3.70 -15.93
N ASP A 618 -10.43 -2.38 -15.94
CA ASP A 618 -11.12 -1.68 -17.02
C ASP A 618 -10.25 -1.57 -18.26
N LEU A 619 -8.98 -1.16 -18.13
CA LEU A 619 -8.02 -1.11 -19.24
C LEU A 619 -7.86 -2.49 -19.92
N ALA A 620 -7.62 -3.54 -19.12
CA ALA A 620 -7.52 -4.91 -19.61
C ALA A 620 -8.80 -5.38 -20.34
N ALA A 621 -9.98 -4.96 -19.87
CA ALA A 621 -11.23 -5.32 -20.53
C ALA A 621 -11.50 -4.54 -21.83
N VAL A 622 -11.00 -3.30 -21.95
CA VAL A 622 -10.99 -2.59 -23.25
C VAL A 622 -10.13 -3.36 -24.24
N GLU A 623 -8.94 -3.81 -23.81
CA GLU A 623 -8.04 -4.65 -24.61
C GLU A 623 -8.66 -6.00 -24.98
N ASP A 624 -9.30 -6.71 -24.04
CA ASP A 624 -10.01 -7.97 -24.30
C ASP A 624 -11.11 -7.81 -25.37
N ILE A 625 -11.91 -6.73 -25.29
CA ILE A 625 -12.95 -6.46 -26.28
C ILE A 625 -12.33 -6.21 -27.66
N VAL A 626 -11.27 -5.40 -27.76
CA VAL A 626 -10.55 -5.14 -29.02
C VAL A 626 -9.94 -6.44 -29.58
N ASN A 627 -9.29 -7.24 -28.74
CA ASN A 627 -8.64 -8.48 -29.15
C ASN A 627 -9.63 -9.55 -29.63
N SER A 628 -10.86 -9.57 -29.09
CA SER A 628 -11.92 -10.50 -29.50
C SER A 628 -12.37 -10.37 -30.96
N VAL A 629 -12.00 -9.28 -31.64
CA VAL A 629 -12.22 -9.13 -33.10
C VAL A 629 -11.45 -10.21 -33.87
N ASN A 630 -10.29 -10.65 -33.38
CA ASN A 630 -9.52 -11.75 -34.00
C ASN A 630 -10.27 -13.09 -33.88
N ASP A 631 -10.88 -13.37 -32.73
CA ASP A 631 -11.71 -14.58 -32.55
C ASP A 631 -12.94 -14.53 -33.48
N PHE A 632 -13.55 -13.36 -33.63
CA PHE A 632 -14.64 -13.17 -34.58
C PHE A 632 -14.19 -13.37 -36.04
N ALA A 633 -13.00 -12.88 -36.41
CA ALA A 633 -12.41 -13.07 -37.74
C ALA A 633 -12.20 -14.55 -38.09
N LEU A 634 -11.64 -15.34 -37.17
CA LEU A 634 -11.44 -16.79 -37.34
C LEU A 634 -12.77 -17.55 -37.52
N ASN A 635 -13.80 -17.14 -36.76
CA ASN A 635 -15.15 -17.71 -36.90
C ASN A 635 -15.79 -17.33 -38.24
N MET A 636 -15.65 -16.06 -38.68
CA MET A 636 -16.15 -15.59 -39.98
C MET A 636 -15.47 -16.30 -41.16
N GLU A 637 -14.14 -16.51 -41.09
CA GLU A 637 -13.42 -17.29 -42.09
C GLU A 637 -13.96 -18.72 -42.17
N THR A 638 -14.12 -19.38 -41.02
CA THR A 638 -14.65 -20.74 -40.94
C THR A 638 -16.06 -20.86 -41.54
N ASP A 639 -16.98 -19.95 -41.20
CA ASP A 639 -18.33 -19.92 -41.77
C ASP A 639 -18.30 -19.65 -43.29
N SER A 640 -17.41 -18.75 -43.76
CA SER A 640 -17.30 -18.36 -45.17
C SER A 640 -16.94 -19.53 -46.11
N LEU A 641 -16.23 -20.54 -45.60
CA LEU A 641 -15.86 -21.74 -46.36
C LEU A 641 -17.10 -22.47 -46.90
N SER A 642 -18.23 -22.39 -46.19
CA SER A 642 -19.49 -23.02 -46.63
C SER A 642 -20.06 -22.34 -47.89
N TRP A 643 -20.11 -21.01 -47.91
CA TRP A 643 -20.54 -20.20 -49.05
C TRP A 643 -19.62 -20.39 -50.26
N ARG A 644 -18.31 -20.34 -50.02
CA ARG A 644 -17.27 -20.53 -51.06
C ARG A 644 -17.40 -21.90 -51.72
N ARG A 645 -17.57 -22.98 -50.94
CA ARG A 645 -17.83 -24.33 -51.45
C ARG A 645 -19.13 -24.43 -52.27
N GLN A 646 -20.20 -23.75 -51.86
CA GLN A 646 -21.46 -23.74 -52.62
C GLN A 646 -21.31 -23.07 -54.00
N ALA A 647 -20.69 -21.87 -54.04
CA ALA A 647 -20.45 -21.14 -55.29
C ALA A 647 -19.53 -21.94 -56.24
N LEU A 648 -18.42 -22.47 -55.74
CA LEU A 648 -17.48 -23.28 -56.53
C LEU A 648 -18.12 -24.59 -57.03
N SER A 649 -18.97 -25.23 -56.22
CA SER A 649 -19.70 -26.45 -56.61
C SER A 649 -20.65 -26.20 -57.79
N LEU A 650 -21.31 -25.03 -57.86
CA LEU A 650 -22.10 -24.66 -59.03
C LEU A 650 -21.23 -24.50 -60.29
N ILE A 651 -20.05 -23.90 -60.18
CA ILE A 651 -19.12 -23.75 -61.31
C ILE A 651 -18.64 -25.14 -61.78
N GLU A 652 -18.23 -26.02 -60.88
CA GLU A 652 -17.76 -27.38 -61.23
C GLU A 652 -18.89 -28.25 -61.83
N THR A 653 -20.11 -28.13 -61.30
CA THR A 653 -21.31 -28.80 -61.86
C THR A 653 -21.60 -28.28 -63.27
N THR A 654 -21.45 -26.98 -63.50
CA THR A 654 -21.67 -26.34 -64.81
C THR A 654 -20.59 -26.77 -65.81
N LYS A 655 -19.32 -26.71 -65.42
CA LYS A 655 -18.17 -27.23 -66.17
C LYS A 655 -18.40 -28.69 -66.57
N SER A 656 -18.79 -29.55 -65.64
CA SER A 656 -19.08 -30.97 -65.90
C SER A 656 -20.17 -31.14 -66.95
N ARG A 657 -21.31 -30.43 -66.82
CA ARG A 657 -22.42 -30.48 -67.79
C ARG A 657 -22.04 -29.94 -69.19
N VAL A 658 -21.24 -28.87 -69.26
CA VAL A 658 -20.75 -28.33 -70.55
C VAL A 658 -19.77 -29.31 -71.20
N VAL A 659 -18.88 -29.94 -70.42
CA VAL A 659 -17.97 -30.98 -70.92
C VAL A 659 -18.76 -32.19 -71.44
N GLU A 660 -19.75 -32.69 -70.68
CA GLU A 660 -20.62 -33.80 -71.11
C GLU A 660 -21.39 -33.46 -72.39
N LEU A 661 -21.97 -32.26 -72.51
CA LEU A 661 -22.63 -31.83 -73.76
C LEU A 661 -21.65 -31.68 -74.92
N ALA A 662 -20.43 -31.16 -74.69
CA ALA A 662 -19.41 -31.10 -75.73
C ALA A 662 -18.98 -32.52 -76.15
N GLU A 663 -18.84 -33.44 -75.21
CA GLU A 663 -18.41 -34.81 -75.48
C GLU A 663 -19.47 -35.65 -76.20
N THR A 664 -20.75 -35.43 -75.91
CA THR A 664 -21.89 -36.13 -76.56
C THR A 664 -22.25 -35.52 -77.92
N ASN A 665 -22.23 -34.19 -78.07
CA ASN A 665 -22.66 -33.55 -79.30
C ASN A 665 -21.53 -33.41 -80.34
N LEU A 666 -20.27 -33.21 -79.94
CA LEU A 666 -19.12 -33.13 -80.85
C LEU A 666 -18.56 -34.51 -81.20
N GLN A 667 -19.44 -35.44 -81.58
CA GLN A 667 -19.08 -36.78 -82.05
C GLN A 667 -19.20 -36.86 -83.58
N LEU A 668 -18.37 -37.69 -84.21
CA LEU A 668 -18.43 -37.94 -85.66
C LEU A 668 -19.78 -38.54 -86.10
N ALA A 669 -20.53 -39.19 -85.20
CA ALA A 669 -21.88 -39.68 -85.47
C ALA A 669 -22.90 -38.55 -85.76
N ASN A 670 -22.67 -37.34 -85.24
CA ASN A 670 -23.56 -36.17 -85.43
C ASN A 670 -23.12 -35.28 -86.61
N PHE A 671 -22.43 -35.87 -87.61
CA PHE A 671 -21.78 -35.14 -88.70
C PHE A 671 -22.70 -34.19 -89.46
N ASP A 672 -23.95 -34.56 -89.73
CA ASP A 672 -24.91 -33.75 -90.50
C ASP A 672 -25.19 -32.38 -89.84
N ILE A 673 -25.33 -32.37 -88.50
CA ILE A 673 -25.53 -31.15 -87.70
C ILE A 673 -24.26 -30.29 -87.67
N ILE A 674 -23.09 -30.93 -87.64
CA ILE A 674 -21.77 -30.28 -87.59
C ILE A 674 -21.42 -29.66 -88.96
N ALA A 675 -21.67 -30.39 -90.05
CA ALA A 675 -21.41 -29.94 -91.42
C ALA A 675 -22.34 -28.78 -91.81
N SER A 676 -23.65 -28.93 -91.59
CA SER A 676 -24.64 -27.89 -91.95
C SER A 676 -24.42 -26.55 -91.21
N TYR A 677 -23.83 -26.57 -90.01
CA TYR A 677 -23.40 -25.38 -89.29
C TYR A 677 -22.16 -24.70 -89.92
N ALA A 678 -21.17 -25.48 -90.37
CA ALA A 678 -19.96 -24.94 -91.00
C ALA A 678 -20.25 -24.13 -92.28
N PHE A 679 -21.19 -24.59 -93.11
CA PHE A 679 -21.53 -23.94 -94.39
C PHE A 679 -22.50 -22.75 -94.29
N LYS A 680 -23.23 -22.58 -93.18
CA LYS A 680 -24.23 -21.50 -93.02
C LYS A 680 -23.68 -20.12 -92.63
N GLY A 681 -22.36 -19.95 -92.64
CA GLY A 681 -21.69 -18.67 -92.39
C GLY A 681 -21.76 -18.18 -90.94
N GLU A 682 -21.18 -16.99 -90.67
CA GLU A 682 -21.03 -16.43 -89.32
C GLU A 682 -22.34 -15.96 -88.66
N LYS A 683 -23.43 -15.80 -89.43
CA LYS A 683 -24.66 -15.16 -88.95
C LYS A 683 -25.59 -16.07 -88.13
N ASN A 684 -25.33 -17.37 -88.09
CA ASN A 684 -26.14 -18.35 -87.35
C ASN A 684 -25.26 -19.10 -86.33
N ALA A 685 -25.70 -19.15 -85.07
CA ALA A 685 -25.06 -19.95 -84.02
C ALA A 685 -25.44 -21.43 -84.15
N MET A 686 -24.57 -22.33 -83.67
CA MET A 686 -24.87 -23.76 -83.65
C MET A 686 -26.05 -24.06 -82.70
N PRO A 687 -27.00 -24.95 -83.04
CA PRO A 687 -28.11 -25.31 -82.14
C PRO A 687 -27.63 -25.75 -80.73
N THR A 688 -26.51 -26.47 -80.68
CA THR A 688 -25.87 -26.90 -79.43
C THR A 688 -25.28 -25.74 -78.63
N THR A 689 -24.72 -24.70 -79.25
CA THR A 689 -24.17 -23.55 -78.52
C THR A 689 -25.26 -22.61 -77.99
N SER A 690 -26.41 -22.52 -78.67
CA SER A 690 -27.60 -21.89 -78.10
C SER A 690 -28.17 -22.64 -76.89
N LYS A 691 -28.18 -23.99 -76.91
CA LYS A 691 -28.57 -24.82 -75.75
C LYS A 691 -27.60 -24.66 -74.59
N ILE A 692 -26.29 -24.75 -74.83
CA ILE A 692 -25.26 -24.52 -73.79
C ILE A 692 -25.42 -23.13 -73.14
N ARG A 693 -25.72 -22.08 -73.92
CA ARG A 693 -25.97 -20.74 -73.38
C ARG A 693 -27.26 -20.68 -72.53
N ASN A 694 -28.38 -21.13 -73.08
CA ASN A 694 -29.70 -20.89 -72.50
C ASN A 694 -30.08 -21.89 -71.40
N ASP A 695 -29.65 -23.15 -71.54
CA ASP A 695 -30.09 -24.27 -70.70
C ASP A 695 -29.07 -24.60 -69.59
N ILE A 696 -27.82 -24.13 -69.72
CA ILE A 696 -26.73 -24.41 -68.76
C ILE A 696 -26.07 -23.11 -68.25
N ILE A 697 -25.35 -22.36 -69.09
CA ILE A 697 -24.50 -21.26 -68.60
C ILE A 697 -25.35 -20.11 -68.01
N GLY A 698 -26.43 -19.71 -68.67
CA GLY A 698 -27.33 -18.66 -68.17
C GLY A 698 -27.94 -18.97 -66.79
N PRO A 699 -28.63 -20.12 -66.62
CA PRO A 699 -29.17 -20.55 -65.33
C PRO A 699 -28.10 -20.68 -64.25
N SER A 700 -26.92 -21.22 -64.56
CA SER A 700 -25.83 -21.35 -63.60
C SER A 700 -25.24 -20.02 -63.15
N VAL A 701 -25.05 -19.06 -64.08
CA VAL A 701 -24.59 -17.70 -63.73
C VAL A 701 -25.61 -17.01 -62.81
N SER A 702 -26.90 -17.13 -63.11
CA SER A 702 -27.96 -16.58 -62.23
C SER A 702 -28.00 -17.28 -60.86
N ALA A 703 -27.75 -18.59 -60.79
CA ALA A 703 -27.67 -19.33 -59.53
C ALA A 703 -26.45 -18.92 -58.69
N VAL A 704 -25.28 -18.73 -59.31
CA VAL A 704 -24.08 -18.21 -58.62
C VAL A 704 -24.32 -16.78 -58.14
N GLN A 705 -24.86 -15.89 -58.99
CA GLN A 705 -25.20 -14.52 -58.60
C GLN A 705 -26.17 -14.47 -57.42
N LYS A 706 -27.17 -15.37 -57.38
CA LYS A 706 -28.07 -15.49 -56.22
C LYS A 706 -27.32 -15.88 -54.94
N ILE A 707 -26.41 -16.87 -54.99
CA ILE A 707 -25.60 -17.27 -53.83
C ILE A 707 -24.70 -16.12 -53.37
N LEU A 708 -24.12 -15.34 -54.29
CA LEU A 708 -23.30 -14.18 -53.93
C LEU A 708 -24.12 -13.08 -53.25
N VAL A 709 -25.33 -12.79 -53.73
CA VAL A 709 -26.24 -11.86 -53.05
C VAL A 709 -26.64 -12.37 -51.65
N GLU A 710 -26.86 -13.68 -51.48
CA GLU A 710 -27.14 -14.27 -50.16
C GLU A 710 -25.91 -14.21 -49.23
N TYR A 711 -24.71 -14.46 -49.76
CA TYR A 711 -23.43 -14.33 -49.06
C TYR A 711 -23.13 -12.88 -48.63
N GLU A 712 -23.28 -11.89 -49.52
CA GLU A 712 -23.09 -10.47 -49.18
C GLU A 712 -24.06 -10.01 -48.08
N ASN A 713 -25.34 -10.42 -48.16
CA ASN A 713 -26.33 -10.11 -47.13
C ASN A 713 -26.00 -10.78 -45.79
N TRP A 714 -25.52 -12.04 -45.82
CA TRP A 714 -25.04 -12.75 -44.63
C TRP A 714 -23.83 -12.05 -44.00
N LEU A 715 -22.83 -11.71 -44.81
CA LEU A 715 -21.60 -11.03 -44.38
C LEU A 715 -21.94 -9.68 -43.73
N TYR A 716 -22.70 -8.84 -44.44
CA TYR A 716 -23.19 -7.55 -43.96
C TYR A 716 -23.99 -7.67 -42.66
N SER A 717 -24.93 -8.61 -42.58
CA SER A 717 -25.72 -8.82 -41.37
C SER A 717 -24.85 -9.28 -40.18
N LYS A 718 -23.83 -10.10 -40.41
CA LYS A 718 -22.96 -10.65 -39.36
C LYS A 718 -22.05 -9.58 -38.75
N TYR A 719 -21.24 -8.88 -39.56
CA TYR A 719 -20.30 -7.90 -39.00
C TYR A 719 -21.03 -6.68 -38.41
N THR A 720 -22.15 -6.23 -39.00
CA THR A 720 -22.94 -5.12 -38.43
C THR A 720 -23.74 -5.50 -37.18
N GLN A 721 -24.07 -6.78 -36.99
CA GLN A 721 -24.59 -7.27 -35.70
C GLN A 721 -23.47 -7.29 -34.65
N GLN A 722 -22.29 -7.80 -35.00
CA GLN A 722 -21.15 -7.86 -34.07
C GLN A 722 -20.68 -6.46 -33.63
N GLY A 723 -20.58 -5.50 -34.56
CA GLY A 723 -20.26 -4.10 -34.24
C GLY A 723 -21.25 -3.45 -33.27
N ARG A 724 -22.54 -3.82 -33.34
CA ARG A 724 -23.54 -3.39 -32.35
C ARG A 724 -23.31 -4.02 -30.97
N LEU A 725 -22.99 -5.32 -30.90
CA LEU A 725 -22.69 -6.00 -29.64
C LEU A 725 -21.45 -5.41 -28.95
N TYR A 726 -20.42 -5.01 -29.71
CA TYR A 726 -19.27 -4.30 -29.14
C TYR A 726 -19.66 -2.93 -28.56
N ARG A 727 -20.44 -2.12 -29.28
CA ARG A 727 -20.97 -0.84 -28.77
C ARG A 727 -21.79 -1.03 -27.49
N GLU A 728 -22.70 -1.99 -27.48
CA GLU A 728 -23.51 -2.31 -26.29
C GLU A 728 -22.64 -2.75 -25.10
N SER A 729 -21.54 -3.47 -25.36
CA SER A 729 -20.60 -3.90 -24.31
C SER A 729 -19.85 -2.71 -23.69
N PHE A 730 -19.35 -1.78 -24.50
CA PHE A 730 -18.74 -0.53 -24.00
C PHE A 730 -19.74 0.36 -23.26
N GLU A 731 -20.92 0.62 -23.85
CA GLU A 731 -21.96 1.47 -23.23
C GLU A 731 -22.47 0.92 -21.89
N LYS A 732 -22.62 -0.41 -21.78
CA LYS A 732 -23.09 -1.07 -20.56
C LYS A 732 -22.06 -0.98 -19.42
N ARG A 733 -20.76 -1.02 -19.74
CA ARG A 733 -19.69 -1.02 -18.74
C ARG A 733 -19.23 0.38 -18.34
N TRP A 734 -19.28 1.36 -19.24
CA TRP A 734 -18.94 2.77 -18.94
C TRP A 734 -20.08 3.73 -19.31
N PRO A 735 -21.18 3.78 -18.51
CA PRO A 735 -22.35 4.61 -18.81
C PRO A 735 -22.10 6.13 -18.76
N SER A 736 -21.03 6.57 -18.09
CA SER A 736 -20.65 7.98 -17.93
C SER A 736 -20.19 8.63 -19.24
N LEU A 737 -19.48 7.89 -20.11
CA LEU A 737 -18.93 8.39 -21.38
C LEU A 737 -19.96 8.45 -22.52
N ARG A 738 -21.23 8.18 -22.22
CA ARG A 738 -22.33 8.04 -23.20
C ARG A 738 -22.78 9.35 -23.85
N HIS A 739 -22.31 10.51 -23.38
CA HIS A 739 -22.69 11.81 -23.93
C HIS A 739 -21.67 12.32 -24.98
N GLU A 740 -20.39 12.05 -24.81
CA GLU A 740 -19.33 12.42 -25.76
C GLU A 740 -19.36 11.56 -27.03
N SER A 741 -19.83 10.32 -26.95
CA SER A 741 -19.98 9.43 -28.11
C SER A 741 -21.00 9.91 -29.15
N SER A 742 -21.85 10.89 -28.82
CA SER A 742 -22.97 11.33 -29.66
C SER A 742 -22.57 11.92 -31.02
N GLN A 743 -21.45 12.64 -31.11
CA GLN A 743 -20.89 13.12 -32.39
C GLN A 743 -20.10 12.02 -33.14
N MET A 744 -19.28 11.24 -32.41
CA MET A 744 -18.50 10.10 -32.95
C MET A 744 -19.38 9.02 -33.60
N ASN A 745 -20.65 8.92 -33.18
CA ASN A 745 -21.63 7.99 -33.75
C ASN A 745 -21.86 8.18 -35.26
N PHE A 746 -21.71 9.38 -35.82
CA PHE A 746 -21.90 9.55 -37.27
C PHE A 746 -20.72 9.01 -38.08
N GLU A 747 -19.48 9.26 -37.63
CA GLU A 747 -18.27 8.82 -38.32
C GLU A 747 -18.03 7.31 -38.15
N THR A 748 -18.17 6.77 -36.94
CA THR A 748 -18.04 5.31 -36.71
C THR A 748 -19.11 4.50 -37.44
N ASN A 749 -20.35 4.97 -37.55
CA ASN A 749 -21.37 4.28 -38.36
C ASN A 749 -21.10 4.39 -39.87
N GLN A 750 -20.24 5.30 -40.34
CA GLN A 750 -19.79 5.30 -41.74
C GLN A 750 -18.72 4.23 -42.01
N LEU A 751 -17.88 3.88 -41.03
CA LEU A 751 -16.90 2.79 -41.15
C LEU A 751 -17.55 1.41 -41.32
N LEU A 752 -18.79 1.23 -40.86
CA LEU A 752 -19.57 0.00 -41.05
C LEU A 752 -20.35 -0.05 -42.39
N LYS A 753 -20.15 0.90 -43.32
CA LYS A 753 -20.80 0.88 -44.64
C LYS A 753 -20.39 -0.34 -45.48
N LYS A 754 -21.15 -0.59 -46.55
CA LYS A 754 -20.96 -1.73 -47.46
C LYS A 754 -19.51 -1.84 -47.93
N VAL A 755 -18.96 -3.03 -47.73
CA VAL A 755 -17.80 -3.63 -48.39
C VAL A 755 -17.91 -3.49 -49.92
N ASP A 756 -16.79 -3.29 -50.62
CA ASP A 756 -16.73 -3.32 -52.08
C ASP A 756 -17.21 -4.69 -52.60
N GLN A 757 -18.14 -4.70 -53.56
CA GLN A 757 -18.80 -5.92 -54.03
C GLN A 757 -17.94 -6.69 -55.06
N ALA A 758 -16.70 -7.05 -54.72
CA ALA A 758 -15.75 -7.58 -55.70
C ALA A 758 -16.17 -8.95 -56.24
N SER A 759 -16.75 -9.83 -55.41
CA SER A 759 -17.26 -11.13 -55.90
C SER A 759 -18.42 -10.99 -56.90
N THR A 760 -19.34 -10.05 -56.67
CA THR A 760 -20.42 -9.74 -57.63
C THR A 760 -19.87 -9.12 -58.92
N GLN A 761 -18.86 -8.24 -58.84
CA GLN A 761 -18.20 -7.67 -60.02
C GLN A 761 -17.56 -8.74 -60.92
N VAL A 762 -16.98 -9.81 -60.37
CA VAL A 762 -16.41 -10.92 -61.18
C VAL A 762 -17.49 -11.59 -62.03
N ILE A 763 -18.69 -11.81 -61.48
CA ILE A 763 -19.80 -12.44 -62.19
C ILE A 763 -20.49 -11.48 -63.17
N ASP A 764 -20.66 -10.21 -62.83
CA ASP A 764 -21.25 -9.21 -63.73
C ASP A 764 -20.35 -8.94 -64.96
N ASN A 765 -19.03 -9.03 -64.79
CA ASN A 765 -18.06 -8.99 -65.90
C ASN A 765 -18.05 -10.28 -66.75
N PHE A 766 -18.58 -11.40 -66.25
CA PHE A 766 -18.61 -12.68 -66.96
C PHE A 766 -19.72 -12.75 -68.01
N SER A 767 -19.40 -12.38 -69.26
CA SER A 767 -20.37 -12.41 -70.35
C SER A 767 -20.64 -13.82 -70.90
N SER A 768 -21.75 -14.43 -70.49
CA SER A 768 -22.32 -15.66 -71.09
C SER A 768 -22.53 -15.57 -72.61
N ARG A 769 -22.65 -14.34 -73.15
CA ARG A 769 -22.70 -14.12 -74.61
C ARG A 769 -21.30 -14.26 -75.24
N ALA A 770 -20.28 -13.64 -74.67
CA ALA A 770 -18.90 -13.71 -75.16
C ALA A 770 -18.33 -15.13 -75.07
N VAL A 771 -18.52 -15.82 -73.93
CA VAL A 771 -18.03 -17.20 -73.73
C VAL A 771 -18.66 -18.18 -74.74
N SER A 772 -19.99 -18.12 -74.91
CA SER A 772 -20.68 -18.93 -75.91
C SER A 772 -20.24 -18.59 -77.34
N LYS A 773 -19.95 -17.32 -77.67
CA LYS A 773 -19.42 -16.93 -78.98
C LYS A 773 -17.98 -17.43 -79.21
N SER A 774 -17.13 -17.36 -78.18
CA SER A 774 -15.76 -17.91 -78.22
C SER A 774 -15.79 -19.42 -78.43
N PHE A 775 -16.68 -20.13 -77.74
CA PHE A 775 -16.86 -21.58 -77.92
C PHE A 775 -17.42 -21.93 -79.31
N ASP A 776 -18.40 -21.18 -79.81
CA ASP A 776 -18.97 -21.32 -81.17
C ASP A 776 -17.91 -21.09 -82.27
N GLN A 777 -16.98 -20.16 -82.05
CA GLN A 777 -15.79 -19.93 -82.88
C GLN A 777 -14.78 -21.07 -82.78
N GLU A 778 -14.45 -21.55 -81.58
CA GLU A 778 -13.47 -22.65 -81.40
C GLU A 778 -13.98 -23.99 -81.96
N VAL A 779 -15.28 -24.26 -81.82
CA VAL A 779 -15.94 -25.39 -82.51
C VAL A 779 -15.88 -25.19 -84.02
N ARG A 780 -16.11 -23.97 -84.54
CA ARG A 780 -15.99 -23.67 -85.97
C ARG A 780 -14.55 -23.84 -86.49
N GLU A 781 -13.55 -23.36 -85.76
CA GLU A 781 -12.12 -23.55 -86.09
C GLU A 781 -11.70 -25.02 -86.03
N MET A 782 -12.20 -25.79 -85.05
CA MET A 782 -12.02 -27.24 -84.99
C MET A 782 -12.60 -27.94 -86.23
N ILE A 783 -13.80 -27.55 -86.68
CA ILE A 783 -14.45 -28.12 -87.87
C ILE A 783 -13.73 -27.71 -89.16
N ILE A 784 -13.44 -26.42 -89.35
CA ILE A 784 -12.73 -25.90 -90.53
C ILE A 784 -11.31 -26.45 -90.60
N GLY A 785 -10.59 -26.55 -89.48
CA GLY A 785 -9.27 -27.18 -89.46
C GLY A 785 -9.31 -28.66 -89.83
N THR A 786 -10.43 -29.35 -89.60
CA THR A 786 -10.58 -30.80 -89.84
C THR A 786 -11.12 -31.12 -91.22
N PHE A 787 -12.09 -30.35 -91.73
CA PHE A 787 -12.76 -30.61 -93.00
C PHE A 787 -12.45 -29.55 -94.09
N GLY A 788 -11.97 -28.37 -93.72
CA GLY A 788 -11.68 -27.27 -94.65
C GLY A 788 -10.37 -27.40 -95.43
N GLN A 789 -9.39 -28.18 -94.96
CA GLN A 789 -8.18 -28.50 -95.72
C GLN A 789 -8.43 -29.38 -96.97
N LEU A 790 -9.63 -29.95 -97.12
CA LEU A 790 -10.00 -30.84 -98.25
C LEU A 790 -10.73 -30.12 -99.39
N GLY A 791 -11.05 -28.82 -99.24
CA GLY A 791 -11.86 -28.07 -100.20
C GLY A 791 -13.26 -28.66 -100.43
N VAL A 792 -13.96 -28.19 -101.46
CA VAL A 792 -15.34 -28.62 -101.77
C VAL A 792 -15.44 -30.12 -102.11
N ALA A 793 -14.34 -30.74 -102.55
CA ALA A 793 -14.27 -32.15 -102.90
C ALA A 793 -14.28 -33.12 -101.69
N GLY A 794 -13.88 -32.67 -100.48
CA GLY A 794 -13.85 -33.54 -99.30
C GLY A 794 -15.21 -33.90 -98.69
N LEU A 795 -16.27 -33.22 -99.11
CA LEU A 795 -17.59 -33.29 -98.47
C LEU A 795 -18.54 -34.28 -99.16
N SER A 796 -18.25 -34.67 -100.40
CA SER A 796 -19.08 -35.58 -101.18
C SER A 796 -18.97 -37.03 -100.69
N ALA A 797 -17.92 -37.40 -99.97
CA ALA A 797 -17.65 -38.78 -99.55
C ALA A 797 -18.73 -39.41 -98.64
N SER A 798 -19.50 -38.62 -97.87
CA SER A 798 -20.65 -39.14 -97.09
C SER A 798 -22.01 -39.01 -97.80
N LEU A 799 -22.08 -38.26 -98.90
CA LEU A 799 -23.28 -38.16 -99.74
C LEU A 799 -23.28 -39.18 -100.88
N LEU A 800 -22.10 -39.64 -101.32
CA LEU A 800 -21.91 -40.54 -102.47
C LEU A 800 -22.02 -42.05 -102.14
N THR A 801 -22.14 -42.45 -100.88
CA THR A 801 -22.27 -43.88 -100.53
C THR A 801 -23.65 -44.49 -100.80
N SER A 802 -24.66 -43.69 -101.18
CA SER A 802 -26.02 -44.18 -101.48
C SER A 802 -26.30 -44.41 -102.97
N VAL A 803 -25.59 -43.72 -103.87
CA VAL A 803 -25.78 -43.81 -105.32
C VAL A 803 -24.47 -43.56 -106.05
N LEU A 804 -23.81 -44.64 -106.52
CA LEU A 804 -23.13 -44.74 -107.83
C LEU A 804 -22.49 -46.12 -108.00
N GLN A 805 -22.56 -46.67 -109.20
CA GLN A 805 -21.88 -47.91 -109.61
C GLN A 805 -20.73 -47.57 -110.55
N THR A 806 -19.58 -48.20 -110.32
CA THR A 806 -18.45 -48.40 -111.25
C THR A 806 -17.73 -47.16 -111.84
N THR A 807 -16.44 -47.00 -111.53
CA THR A 807 -15.29 -47.31 -112.43
C THR A 807 -13.96 -47.22 -111.66
N LEU A 808 -12.84 -47.64 -112.27
CA LEU A 808 -11.55 -47.78 -111.56
C LEU A 808 -10.85 -46.45 -111.23
N GLU A 809 -11.15 -45.38 -111.98
CA GLU A 809 -10.55 -44.05 -111.76
C GLU A 809 -11.08 -43.40 -110.46
N ASP A 810 -12.34 -43.67 -110.10
CA ASP A 810 -12.93 -43.26 -108.82
C ASP A 810 -12.24 -43.93 -107.62
N LEU A 811 -11.54 -45.05 -107.81
CA LEU A 811 -10.90 -45.79 -106.72
C LEU A 811 -9.58 -45.14 -106.28
N LEU A 812 -8.87 -44.45 -107.18
CA LEU A 812 -7.72 -43.60 -106.83
C LEU A 812 -8.17 -42.23 -106.28
N ALA A 813 -9.28 -41.69 -106.76
CA ALA A 813 -9.92 -40.53 -106.14
C ALA A 813 -10.36 -40.85 -104.69
N LEU A 814 -11.00 -42.01 -104.46
CA LEU A 814 -11.31 -42.53 -103.12
C LEU A 814 -10.05 -42.85 -102.31
N GLY A 815 -8.96 -43.33 -102.91
CA GLY A 815 -7.69 -43.58 -102.22
C GLY A 815 -7.05 -42.30 -101.67
N ILE A 816 -7.02 -41.22 -102.45
CA ILE A 816 -6.45 -39.94 -102.03
C ILE A 816 -7.42 -39.19 -101.08
N CYS A 817 -8.73 -39.25 -101.33
CA CYS A 817 -9.74 -38.70 -100.42
C CYS A 817 -9.81 -39.44 -99.08
N SER A 818 -9.55 -40.76 -99.05
CA SER A 818 -9.56 -41.54 -97.81
C SER A 818 -8.31 -41.35 -96.97
N ALA A 819 -7.13 -41.12 -97.54
CA ALA A 819 -5.93 -40.77 -96.75
C ALA A 819 -6.07 -39.40 -96.06
N GLY A 820 -6.52 -38.38 -96.79
CA GLY A 820 -6.81 -37.05 -96.24
C GLY A 820 -7.96 -37.07 -95.23
N GLY A 821 -9.05 -37.78 -95.56
CA GLY A 821 -10.18 -38.01 -94.67
C GLY A 821 -9.80 -38.78 -93.40
N TYR A 822 -8.93 -39.79 -93.50
CA TYR A 822 -8.45 -40.58 -92.36
C TYR A 822 -7.54 -39.75 -91.44
N LEU A 823 -6.67 -38.88 -91.98
CA LEU A 823 -5.86 -37.96 -91.16
C LEU A 823 -6.73 -36.88 -90.49
N ALA A 824 -7.78 -36.41 -91.15
CA ALA A 824 -8.79 -35.54 -90.55
C ALA A 824 -9.56 -36.25 -89.41
N ILE A 825 -10.09 -37.44 -89.68
CA ILE A 825 -10.87 -38.25 -88.72
C ILE A 825 -10.03 -38.71 -87.53
N SER A 826 -8.78 -39.13 -87.73
CA SER A 826 -7.88 -39.57 -86.66
C SER A 826 -7.33 -38.41 -85.82
N SER A 827 -7.22 -37.20 -86.37
CA SER A 827 -6.84 -36.00 -85.60
C SER A 827 -8.01 -35.31 -84.90
N PHE A 828 -9.27 -35.64 -85.24
CA PHE A 828 -10.47 -35.08 -84.64
C PHE A 828 -10.56 -35.30 -83.12
N PRO A 829 -10.32 -36.50 -82.53
CA PRO A 829 -10.31 -36.68 -81.06
C PRO A 829 -9.34 -35.73 -80.34
N GLY A 830 -8.11 -35.58 -80.86
CA GLY A 830 -7.09 -34.69 -80.29
C GLY A 830 -7.35 -33.19 -80.53
N ARG A 831 -8.33 -32.82 -81.36
CA ARG A 831 -8.80 -31.44 -81.55
C ARG A 831 -10.03 -31.15 -80.69
N ARG A 832 -10.97 -32.10 -80.59
CA ARG A 832 -12.08 -32.13 -79.63
C ARG A 832 -11.57 -31.96 -78.19
N GLN A 833 -10.52 -32.71 -77.82
CA GLN A 833 -9.92 -32.61 -76.48
C GLN A 833 -9.39 -31.20 -76.19
N ARG A 834 -8.76 -30.53 -77.17
CA ARG A 834 -8.27 -29.15 -77.01
C ARG A 834 -9.38 -28.14 -76.76
N VAL A 835 -10.57 -28.32 -77.34
CA VAL A 835 -11.74 -27.47 -77.05
C VAL A 835 -12.25 -27.73 -75.63
N ILE A 836 -12.35 -29.00 -75.23
CA ILE A 836 -12.74 -29.40 -73.86
C ILE A 836 -11.75 -28.84 -72.81
N ASP A 837 -10.45 -28.94 -73.05
CA ASP A 837 -9.41 -28.45 -72.13
C ASP A 837 -9.43 -26.92 -72.00
N LYS A 838 -9.77 -26.19 -73.07
CA LYS A 838 -9.96 -24.73 -73.01
C LYS A 838 -11.20 -24.34 -72.18
N VAL A 839 -12.31 -25.07 -72.33
CA VAL A 839 -13.51 -24.87 -71.49
C VAL A 839 -13.20 -25.12 -70.03
N LYS A 840 -12.48 -26.21 -69.71
CA LYS A 840 -12.03 -26.51 -68.33
C LYS A 840 -11.21 -25.35 -67.77
N ARG A 841 -10.13 -24.92 -68.45
CA ARG A 841 -9.30 -23.78 -68.03
C ARG A 841 -10.11 -22.49 -67.82
N LYS A 842 -11.11 -22.20 -68.65
CA LYS A 842 -11.94 -20.99 -68.48
C LYS A 842 -12.86 -21.07 -67.25
N ALA A 843 -13.38 -22.25 -66.93
CA ALA A 843 -14.14 -22.48 -65.72
C ALA A 843 -13.25 -22.49 -64.46
N ASP A 844 -12.05 -23.09 -64.55
CA ASP A 844 -11.07 -23.14 -63.45
C ASP A 844 -10.55 -21.72 -63.11
N ASN A 845 -10.28 -20.89 -64.12
CA ASN A 845 -9.93 -19.48 -63.91
C ASN A 845 -11.08 -18.68 -63.26
N LEU A 846 -12.32 -18.85 -63.72
CA LEU A 846 -13.48 -18.18 -63.12
C LEU A 846 -13.69 -18.61 -61.66
N ALA A 847 -13.50 -19.90 -61.37
CA ALA A 847 -13.54 -20.43 -60.01
C ALA A 847 -12.47 -19.78 -59.11
N TYR A 848 -11.23 -19.65 -59.60
CA TYR A 848 -10.14 -19.00 -58.88
C TYR A 848 -10.37 -17.50 -58.67
N GLU A 849 -10.74 -16.76 -59.73
CA GLU A 849 -11.06 -15.33 -59.66
C GLU A 849 -12.20 -15.05 -58.67
N LEU A 850 -13.23 -15.91 -58.65
CA LEU A 850 -14.32 -15.80 -57.68
C LEU A 850 -13.89 -16.17 -56.26
N GLU A 851 -13.05 -17.20 -56.08
CA GLU A 851 -12.56 -17.60 -54.76
C GLU A 851 -11.74 -16.49 -54.09
N GLU A 852 -10.85 -15.85 -54.84
CA GLU A 852 -10.04 -14.72 -54.36
C GLU A 852 -10.89 -13.46 -54.12
N ALA A 853 -11.89 -13.18 -54.96
CA ALA A 853 -12.81 -12.08 -54.73
C ALA A 853 -13.65 -12.26 -53.45
N MET A 854 -14.18 -13.47 -53.20
CA MET A 854 -14.88 -13.76 -51.94
C MET A 854 -13.97 -13.70 -50.71
N LYS A 855 -12.67 -14.03 -50.83
CA LYS A 855 -11.69 -13.81 -49.75
C LYS A 855 -11.47 -12.32 -49.51
N LYS A 856 -11.33 -11.52 -50.57
CA LYS A 856 -11.17 -10.06 -50.46
C LYS A 856 -12.36 -9.42 -49.74
N ASP A 857 -13.59 -9.74 -50.16
CA ASP A 857 -14.81 -9.22 -49.55
C ASP A 857 -14.87 -9.54 -48.03
N LEU A 858 -14.47 -10.76 -47.65
CA LEU A 858 -14.37 -11.16 -46.25
C LEU A 858 -13.29 -10.37 -45.48
N THR A 859 -12.07 -10.25 -46.01
CA THR A 859 -10.97 -9.53 -45.35
C THR A 859 -11.32 -8.06 -45.16
N GLU A 860 -11.87 -7.42 -46.18
CA GLU A 860 -12.28 -6.01 -46.13
C GLU A 860 -13.41 -5.76 -45.11
N ALA A 861 -14.34 -6.72 -44.95
CA ALA A 861 -15.36 -6.67 -43.90
C ALA A 861 -14.76 -6.77 -42.48
N ILE A 862 -13.75 -7.62 -42.29
CA ILE A 862 -13.06 -7.82 -41.01
C ILE A 862 -12.20 -6.58 -40.68
N GLU A 863 -11.45 -6.04 -41.64
CA GLU A 863 -10.66 -4.81 -41.47
C GLU A 863 -11.56 -3.60 -41.15
N SER A 864 -12.73 -3.50 -41.79
CA SER A 864 -13.72 -2.47 -41.48
C SER A 864 -14.27 -2.58 -40.04
N LEU A 865 -14.50 -3.81 -39.56
CA LEU A 865 -14.94 -4.06 -38.18
C LEU A 865 -13.82 -3.78 -37.16
N ASP A 866 -12.58 -4.19 -37.44
CA ASP A 866 -11.41 -3.90 -36.60
C ASP A 866 -11.16 -2.39 -36.48
N SER A 867 -11.19 -1.67 -37.60
CA SER A 867 -11.11 -0.21 -37.64
C SER A 867 -12.24 0.44 -36.82
N PHE A 868 -13.49 -0.03 -36.99
CA PHE A 868 -14.64 0.42 -36.20
C PHE A 868 -14.43 0.21 -34.70
N VAL A 869 -13.99 -0.99 -34.27
CA VAL A 869 -13.80 -1.31 -32.85
C VAL A 869 -12.64 -0.49 -32.25
N LYS A 870 -11.54 -0.28 -32.99
CA LYS A 870 -10.41 0.57 -32.53
C LYS A 870 -10.78 2.03 -32.37
N VAL A 871 -11.57 2.59 -33.29
CA VAL A 871 -12.06 3.99 -33.18
C VAL A 871 -13.09 4.11 -32.04
N LEU A 872 -13.94 3.09 -31.86
CA LEU A 872 -14.93 3.03 -30.78
C LEU A 872 -14.28 2.87 -29.40
N SER A 873 -13.24 2.05 -29.26
CA SER A 873 -12.60 1.74 -27.98
C SER A 873 -11.70 2.87 -27.47
N LYS A 874 -11.14 3.69 -28.38
CA LYS A 874 -10.18 4.76 -28.05
C LYS A 874 -10.59 5.66 -26.86
N PRO A 875 -11.76 6.32 -26.82
CA PRO A 875 -12.12 7.18 -25.69
C PRO A 875 -12.21 6.42 -24.34
N TYR A 876 -12.58 5.14 -24.36
CA TYR A 876 -12.62 4.29 -23.17
C TYR A 876 -11.21 3.89 -22.71
N HIS A 877 -10.30 3.64 -23.66
CA HIS A 877 -8.89 3.39 -23.40
C HIS A 877 -8.20 4.64 -22.81
N ASP A 878 -8.34 5.78 -23.50
CA ASP A 878 -7.77 7.07 -23.10
C ASP A 878 -8.23 7.48 -21.69
N GLU A 879 -9.52 7.30 -21.34
CA GLU A 879 -10.04 7.57 -19.98
C GLU A 879 -9.52 6.57 -18.93
N ALA A 880 -9.48 5.27 -19.25
CA ALA A 880 -8.94 4.26 -18.33
C ALA A 880 -7.44 4.46 -18.04
N GLU A 881 -6.65 4.80 -19.07
CA GLU A 881 -5.23 5.12 -18.95
C GLU A 881 -5.01 6.43 -18.17
N ASN A 882 -5.77 7.49 -18.46
CA ASN A 882 -5.71 8.74 -17.70
C ASN A 882 -6.06 8.56 -16.23
N ARG A 883 -7.09 7.75 -15.91
CA ARG A 883 -7.43 7.38 -14.53
C ARG A 883 -6.29 6.61 -13.86
N LEU A 884 -5.69 5.64 -14.55
CA LEU A 884 -4.57 4.86 -14.04
C LEU A 884 -3.36 5.76 -13.72
N ASN A 885 -2.96 6.61 -14.67
CA ASN A 885 -1.86 7.56 -14.51
C ASN A 885 -2.09 8.56 -13.35
N LYS A 886 -3.32 9.05 -13.20
CA LYS A 886 -3.71 9.91 -12.06
C LYS A 886 -3.57 9.17 -10.72
N LEU A 887 -3.99 7.91 -10.64
CA LEU A 887 -3.91 7.10 -9.42
C LEU A 887 -2.46 6.75 -9.05
N VAL A 888 -1.61 6.42 -10.04
CA VAL A 888 -0.16 6.20 -9.81
C VAL A 888 0.50 7.46 -9.22
N LYS A 889 0.19 8.65 -9.77
CA LYS A 889 0.71 9.91 -9.22
C LYS A 889 0.23 10.18 -7.79
N ILE A 890 -1.03 9.89 -7.49
CA ILE A 890 -1.56 10.01 -6.12
C ILE A 890 -0.87 9.02 -5.16
N GLN A 891 -0.57 7.80 -5.61
CA GLN A 891 0.14 6.80 -4.81
C GLN A 891 1.59 7.22 -4.51
N GLU A 892 2.28 7.87 -5.46
CA GLU A 892 3.60 8.45 -5.25
C GLU A 892 3.57 9.61 -4.25
N GLU A 893 2.59 10.52 -4.39
CA GLU A 893 2.37 11.63 -3.44
C GLU A 893 2.05 11.13 -2.02
N LEU A 894 1.18 10.13 -1.87
CA LEU A 894 0.89 9.46 -0.60
C LEU A 894 2.16 8.86 0.02
N SER A 895 2.95 8.10 -0.74
CA SER A 895 4.20 7.50 -0.22
C SER A 895 5.26 8.55 0.15
N ASN A 896 5.26 9.71 -0.50
CA ASN A 896 6.16 10.81 -0.14
C ASN A 896 5.77 11.45 1.20
N VAL A 897 4.48 11.72 1.41
CA VAL A 897 3.97 12.25 2.68
C VAL A 897 4.13 11.23 3.82
N GLU A 898 3.89 9.95 3.57
CA GLU A 898 4.06 8.87 4.55
C GLU A 898 5.51 8.81 5.07
N LYS A 899 6.50 8.99 4.19
CA LYS A 899 7.92 9.10 4.57
C LYS A 899 8.17 10.34 5.43
N LYS A 900 7.61 11.50 5.07
CA LYS A 900 7.74 12.74 5.86
C LYS A 900 7.11 12.59 7.25
N LEU A 901 5.92 12.01 7.35
CA LEU A 901 5.27 11.73 8.64
C LEU A 901 6.09 10.75 9.49
N ARG A 902 6.69 9.72 8.90
CA ARG A 902 7.61 8.82 9.63
C ARG A 902 8.87 9.53 10.12
N THR A 903 9.48 10.39 9.31
CA THR A 903 10.61 11.22 9.76
C THR A 903 10.20 12.12 10.92
N LEU A 904 9.08 12.82 10.80
CA LEU A 904 8.55 13.69 11.84
C LEU A 904 8.22 12.91 13.13
N GLN A 905 7.62 11.72 13.03
CA GLN A 905 7.33 10.85 14.16
C GLN A 905 8.61 10.39 14.89
N ILE A 906 9.70 10.15 14.16
CA ILE A 906 11.01 9.85 14.73
C ILE A 906 11.59 11.09 15.43
N GLU A 907 11.48 12.28 14.83
CA GLU A 907 11.92 13.54 15.44
C GLU A 907 11.15 13.86 16.73
N ILE A 908 9.82 13.67 16.74
CA ILE A 908 8.95 13.81 17.91
C ILE A 908 9.33 12.81 19.01
N GLN A 909 9.63 11.55 18.67
CA GLN A 909 10.10 10.56 19.65
C GLN A 909 11.49 10.89 20.23
N ASN A 910 12.32 11.63 19.49
CA ASN A 910 13.65 12.06 19.93
C ASN A 910 13.64 13.36 20.75
N LEU A 911 12.49 14.01 20.98
CA LEU A 911 12.37 15.20 21.84
C LEU A 911 12.84 14.94 23.28
N HIS A 912 12.70 13.72 23.78
CA HIS A 912 13.11 13.32 25.13
C HIS A 912 14.62 13.07 25.32
N VAL A 913 15.43 13.25 24.28
CA VAL A 913 16.83 12.74 24.24
C VAL A 913 17.89 13.86 24.23
N SER A 914 17.49 15.13 24.41
CA SER A 914 18.42 16.27 24.57
C SER A 914 18.43 16.83 25.99
#